data_AF-A0AAE0ZIV9-F1
#
_entry.id   AF-A0AAE0ZIV9-F1
#
_cell.length_a   1.000
_cell.length_b   1.000
_cell.length_c   1.000
_cell.angle_alpha   90.00
_cell.angle_beta   90.00
_cell.angle_gamma   90.00
#
_symmetry.space_group_name_H-M   'P 1'
#
loop_
_entity.id
_entity.type
_entity.pdbx_description
1 polymer ?
#
loop_
_entity_poly.entity_id
_entity_poly.type
_entity_poly.pdbx_seq_one_letter_code
_entity_poly.pdbx_strand_id
1 'polypeptide(L)'
;MRGGISMVSKRHARPNNPAVEGYNPEKPNSHILYLDANNLYGWAMSQPLPTGGFRWVEDCTALAGTIQDQPAYGPEGFILEVDLEYPQELHDRHNAYPLAPERMVVQKKWMSEYQHGLLGKGMASAELYLGFGMKLKKVHRALRFEQSPWMEPYIRMNTELRKQAISAFEKDLYKLMNNSVFGKTMENLRKRVDVKLVRAHEEDKLRRLLASPSFARANIFDDDLAAIEVHKSRLVLNRPVYVGMSILDLSKTLMYDFYYGQLKKQYGDRCQLLYTDTDSLLLEIQTEDVYRDMGKHAELYDTSDYSREHPLHSAENKKVVGKMTDECAGRPIAEYIGLRPKMYSILEANGDNMKKAKGVKKYVVKKRIRHNQYREALFEQTTFHHSMNVLRSERHRIYAQHLHKVPNKVHQADLLFLPHDRVGRKTYKYALTVVDIASLYKEAEPLTTKGAAEVADALSRIYKRGPLTWPKIMQVDPGREFMGAVSQLLASHNVEARRGRVGSHRDQGIVERWNRTLSERLFGHQYAQEMRLPVGERSTEWVRRLPSVVSALNGEVTRLTGKRPSEAIRAKSVSGKHSSTVPGRPVGLQEQKLPSGVGVRFLYQPGELEGGLRRATDPVWSLRVYRLGRTLTKPGEPVFYYLEGQGPSRGFVREELLVVPPDTQLPPDGVLNR
;
A
#
# COMPACT_ATOMS: atom_id res chain seq x y z
N MET A 1 -19.26 -1.01 3.91
CA MET A 1 -18.57 0.22 3.45
C MET A 1 -17.61 -0.11 2.31
N ARG A 2 -17.77 0.51 1.15
CA ARG A 2 -16.91 0.37 -0.03
C ARG A 2 -16.25 1.72 -0.33
N GLY A 3 -14.95 1.71 -0.65
CA GLY A 3 -14.20 2.93 -1.00
C GLY A 3 -14.59 3.51 -2.36
N GLY A 4 -13.83 4.51 -2.83
CA GLY A 4 -13.93 5.02 -4.19
C GLY A 4 -13.71 3.95 -5.26
N ILE A 5 -14.35 4.12 -6.41
CA ILE A 5 -14.26 3.19 -7.55
C ILE A 5 -12.99 3.49 -8.33
N SER A 6 -12.23 2.45 -8.73
CA SER A 6 -11.07 2.65 -9.59
C SER A 6 -10.89 1.46 -10.54
N MET A 7 -10.95 1.75 -11.84
CA MET A 7 -10.98 0.78 -12.93
C MET A 7 -10.36 1.38 -14.20
N VAL A 8 -9.88 0.51 -15.08
CA VAL A 8 -9.53 0.84 -16.47
C VAL A 8 -10.60 0.17 -17.32
N SER A 9 -11.46 0.95 -17.96
CA SER A 9 -12.59 0.45 -18.77
C SER A 9 -12.16 0.24 -20.22
N LYS A 10 -11.26 1.08 -20.74
CA LYS A 10 -10.59 0.93 -22.04
C LYS A 10 -9.08 1.14 -21.84
N ARG A 11 -8.23 0.25 -22.33
CA ARG A 11 -6.78 0.27 -22.02
C ARG A 11 -5.94 1.21 -22.89
N HIS A 12 -6.48 1.63 -24.03
CA HIS A 12 -5.79 2.51 -24.98
C HIS A 12 -6.80 3.41 -25.68
N ALA A 13 -6.42 4.67 -25.90
CA ALA A 13 -7.18 5.58 -26.74
C ALA A 13 -6.23 6.62 -27.37
N ARG A 14 -6.56 7.02 -28.60
CA ARG A 14 -5.93 8.11 -29.36
C ARG A 14 -7.06 8.89 -30.02
N PRO A 15 -7.23 10.19 -29.74
CA PRO A 15 -8.29 10.98 -30.33
C PRO A 15 -7.98 11.32 -31.79
N ASN A 16 -9.02 11.56 -32.58
CA ASN A 16 -8.91 12.20 -33.88
C ASN A 16 -9.14 13.70 -33.70
N ASN A 17 -8.08 14.44 -33.35
CA ASN A 17 -8.15 15.86 -33.00
C ASN A 17 -7.19 16.66 -33.92
N PRO A 18 -7.62 17.77 -34.54
CA PRO A 18 -6.76 18.62 -35.38
C PRO A 18 -5.46 19.11 -34.73
N ALA A 19 -5.43 19.23 -33.40
CA ALA A 19 -4.26 19.64 -32.62
C ALA A 19 -3.35 18.47 -32.20
N VAL A 20 -3.57 17.26 -32.71
CA VAL A 20 -2.82 16.03 -32.39
C VAL A 20 -2.23 15.43 -33.67
N GLU A 21 -0.98 14.96 -33.58
CA GLU A 21 -0.29 14.29 -34.68
C GLU A 21 -1.03 13.01 -35.13
N GLY A 22 -1.24 12.88 -36.45
CA GLY A 22 -1.98 11.77 -37.04
C GLY A 22 -3.48 12.01 -37.22
N TYR A 23 -3.94 13.26 -37.10
CA TYR A 23 -5.30 13.68 -37.46
C TYR A 23 -5.69 13.25 -38.89
N ASN A 24 -6.91 12.75 -39.05
CA ASN A 24 -7.54 12.51 -40.35
C ASN A 24 -8.87 13.29 -40.45
N PRO A 25 -9.02 14.26 -41.38
CA PRO A 25 -10.26 15.03 -41.58
C PRO A 25 -11.44 14.22 -42.13
N GLU A 26 -11.22 13.02 -42.69
CA GLU A 26 -12.28 12.10 -43.13
C GLU A 26 -12.96 11.36 -41.96
N LYS A 27 -12.35 11.42 -40.76
CA LYS A 27 -12.89 10.79 -39.55
C LYS A 27 -13.55 11.84 -38.65
N PRO A 28 -14.62 11.49 -37.92
CA PRO A 28 -15.22 12.41 -36.94
C PRO A 28 -14.19 12.89 -35.92
N ASN A 29 -14.34 14.14 -35.49
CA ASN A 29 -13.49 14.71 -34.43
C ASN A 29 -13.77 14.01 -33.10
N SER A 30 -12.70 13.69 -32.36
CA SER A 30 -12.78 13.20 -30.98
C SER A 30 -11.70 13.79 -30.10
N HIS A 31 -11.97 13.84 -28.80
CA HIS A 31 -11.15 14.47 -27.78
C HIS A 31 -10.98 13.53 -26.59
N ILE A 32 -9.81 13.54 -25.94
CA ILE A 32 -9.63 12.90 -24.63
C ILE A 32 -9.55 14.00 -23.59
N LEU A 33 -10.36 13.89 -22.52
CA LEU A 33 -10.50 14.87 -21.44
C LEU A 33 -10.29 14.20 -20.08
N TYR A 34 -9.53 14.82 -19.17
CA TYR A 34 -9.25 14.24 -17.84
C TYR A 34 -9.79 15.12 -16.72
N LEU A 35 -10.97 14.78 -16.21
CA LEU A 35 -11.68 15.55 -15.19
C LEU A 35 -11.41 15.00 -13.78
N ASP A 36 -11.26 15.88 -12.80
CA ASP A 36 -11.10 15.58 -11.36
C ASP A 36 -12.05 16.45 -10.51
N ALA A 37 -12.79 15.81 -9.61
CA ALA A 37 -13.80 16.47 -8.77
C ALA A 37 -13.16 17.21 -7.59
N ASN A 38 -13.24 18.54 -7.61
CA ASN A 38 -12.69 19.41 -6.58
C ASN A 38 -13.14 19.00 -5.17
N ASN A 39 -12.25 18.38 -4.40
CA ASN A 39 -12.49 17.99 -3.01
C ASN A 39 -13.78 17.14 -2.85
N LEU A 40 -13.90 16.05 -3.61
CA LEU A 40 -15.08 15.16 -3.63
C LEU A 40 -15.61 14.76 -2.23
N TYR A 41 -14.73 14.40 -1.29
CA TYR A 41 -15.14 14.08 0.08
C TYR A 41 -15.59 15.33 0.86
N GLY A 42 -15.03 16.50 0.56
CA GLY A 42 -15.53 17.78 1.06
C GLY A 42 -16.94 18.07 0.58
N TRP A 43 -17.21 17.94 -0.73
CA TRP A 43 -18.57 18.09 -1.27
C TRP A 43 -19.56 17.14 -0.58
N ALA A 44 -19.18 15.87 -0.38
CA ALA A 44 -20.01 14.88 0.31
C ALA A 44 -20.18 15.16 1.82
N MET A 45 -19.19 15.76 2.46
CA MET A 45 -19.30 16.29 3.83
C MET A 45 -20.15 17.57 3.92
N SER A 46 -20.36 18.28 2.82
CA SER A 46 -21.27 19.43 2.76
C SER A 46 -22.74 19.04 2.52
N GLN A 47 -23.05 17.77 2.27
CA GLN A 47 -24.43 17.28 2.13
C GLN A 47 -25.03 16.90 3.48
N PRO A 48 -26.36 16.69 3.57
CA PRO A 48 -26.99 16.04 4.72
C PRO A 48 -26.30 14.73 5.11
N LEU A 49 -25.87 14.67 6.37
CA LEU A 49 -25.22 13.51 6.97
C LEU A 49 -26.00 13.07 8.22
N PRO A 50 -26.03 11.76 8.55
CA PRO A 50 -26.79 11.28 9.70
C PRO A 50 -26.31 11.93 11.00
N THR A 51 -27.26 12.42 11.80
CA THR A 51 -27.03 13.05 13.11
C THR A 51 -27.41 12.10 14.25
N GLY A 52 -28.60 11.50 14.18
CA GLY A 52 -29.21 10.73 15.25
C GLY A 52 -30.52 10.06 14.85
N GLY A 53 -31.43 9.86 15.81
CA GLY A 53 -32.79 9.35 15.55
C GLY A 53 -32.88 7.91 15.02
N PHE A 54 -31.81 7.11 15.11
CA PHE A 54 -31.73 5.78 14.49
C PHE A 54 -32.84 4.83 14.95
N ARG A 55 -33.76 4.50 14.04
CA ARG A 55 -34.93 3.64 14.29
C ARG A 55 -35.14 2.67 13.14
N TRP A 56 -35.43 1.41 13.45
CA TRP A 56 -35.83 0.45 12.41
C TRP A 56 -37.17 0.87 11.81
N VAL A 57 -37.35 0.60 10.52
CA VAL A 57 -38.64 0.77 9.84
C VAL A 57 -39.40 -0.55 9.95
N GLU A 58 -40.60 -0.50 10.51
CA GLU A 58 -41.43 -1.67 10.77
C GLU A 58 -41.99 -2.24 9.46
N ASP A 59 -42.62 -1.40 8.63
CA ASP A 59 -43.07 -1.78 7.29
C ASP A 59 -42.05 -1.38 6.21
N CYS A 60 -41.15 -2.32 5.92
CA CYS A 60 -40.21 -2.20 4.81
C CYS A 60 -40.88 -2.32 3.42
N THR A 61 -42.11 -2.82 3.32
CA THR A 61 -42.86 -2.99 2.06
C THR A 61 -43.46 -1.65 1.62
N ALA A 62 -44.12 -0.93 2.53
CA ALA A 62 -44.61 0.42 2.27
C ALA A 62 -43.46 1.38 1.90
N LEU A 63 -42.31 1.27 2.58
CA LEU A 63 -41.12 2.03 2.22
C LEU A 63 -40.59 1.66 0.82
N ALA A 64 -40.58 0.39 0.46
CA ALA A 64 -40.12 -0.05 -0.87
C ALA A 64 -40.94 0.59 -2.02
N GLY A 65 -42.25 0.79 -1.80
CA GLY A 65 -43.15 1.43 -2.77
C GLY A 65 -43.03 2.95 -2.87
N THR A 66 -42.36 3.62 -1.91
CA THR A 66 -42.30 5.10 -1.81
C THR A 66 -40.86 5.64 -1.78
N ILE A 67 -39.84 4.78 -1.83
CA ILE A 67 -38.43 5.17 -1.67
C ILE A 67 -37.90 6.07 -2.80
N GLN A 68 -38.47 5.99 -4.00
CA GLN A 68 -38.10 6.86 -5.13
C GLN A 68 -38.66 8.29 -4.98
N ASP A 69 -39.73 8.45 -4.21
CA ASP A 69 -40.40 9.74 -3.94
C ASP A 69 -39.83 10.43 -2.69
N GLN A 70 -38.95 9.78 -1.94
CA GLN A 70 -38.29 10.37 -0.78
C GLN A 70 -37.23 11.39 -1.26
N PRO A 71 -37.20 12.61 -0.69
CA PRO A 71 -36.21 13.60 -1.07
C PRO A 71 -34.81 13.21 -0.54
N ALA A 72 -33.84 13.02 -1.45
CA ALA A 72 -32.42 12.76 -1.15
C ALA A 72 -31.83 13.64 -0.03
N TYR A 73 -32.28 14.90 0.04
CA TYR A 73 -31.80 15.93 0.96
C TYR A 73 -32.84 16.32 2.03
N GLY A 74 -33.84 15.46 2.29
CA GLY A 74 -34.83 15.67 3.34
C GLY A 74 -34.24 15.55 4.76
N PRO A 75 -35.04 15.89 5.80
CA PRO A 75 -34.62 15.81 7.21
C PRO A 75 -34.42 14.37 7.71
N GLU A 76 -35.05 13.39 7.03
CA GLU A 76 -34.85 11.96 7.29
C GLU A 76 -34.03 11.32 6.15
N GLY A 77 -33.27 10.28 6.48
CA GLY A 77 -32.57 9.42 5.53
C GLY A 77 -32.64 7.95 5.93
N PHE A 78 -32.25 7.05 5.00
CA PHE A 78 -32.41 5.60 5.16
C PHE A 78 -31.12 4.82 4.84
N ILE A 79 -30.76 3.86 5.69
CA ILE A 79 -29.81 2.78 5.36
C ILE A 79 -30.63 1.55 5.02
N LEU A 80 -30.49 1.03 3.80
CA LEU A 80 -31.32 -0.07 3.29
C LEU A 80 -30.48 -1.33 3.02
N GLU A 81 -31.04 -2.48 3.40
CA GLU A 81 -30.58 -3.81 2.97
C GLU A 81 -31.59 -4.33 1.92
N VAL A 82 -31.17 -4.38 0.65
CA VAL A 82 -32.06 -4.53 -0.50
C VAL A 82 -31.56 -5.55 -1.53
N ASP A 83 -32.52 -6.19 -2.20
CA ASP A 83 -32.30 -6.88 -3.46
C ASP A 83 -32.57 -5.93 -4.62
N LEU A 84 -31.59 -5.75 -5.51
CA LEU A 84 -31.71 -4.96 -6.73
C LEU A 84 -31.51 -5.87 -7.95
N GLU A 85 -32.45 -5.79 -8.89
CA GLU A 85 -32.29 -6.33 -10.23
C GLU A 85 -31.53 -5.33 -11.11
N TYR A 86 -30.64 -5.87 -11.95
CA TYR A 86 -29.92 -5.14 -12.97
C TYR A 86 -30.51 -5.54 -14.33
N PRO A 87 -31.43 -4.75 -14.90
CA PRO A 87 -32.10 -5.10 -16.15
C PRO A 87 -31.11 -5.24 -17.31
N GLN A 88 -31.35 -6.20 -18.20
CA GLN A 88 -30.43 -6.58 -19.28
C GLN A 88 -30.18 -5.42 -20.24
N GLU A 89 -31.19 -4.60 -20.49
CA GLU A 89 -31.14 -3.37 -21.29
C GLU A 89 -30.17 -2.30 -20.76
N LEU A 90 -29.70 -2.43 -19.50
CA LEU A 90 -28.71 -1.54 -18.90
C LEU A 90 -27.29 -2.12 -18.87
N HIS A 91 -27.09 -3.40 -19.20
CA HIS A 91 -25.79 -4.06 -19.05
C HIS A 91 -24.72 -3.39 -19.91
N ASP A 92 -24.96 -3.22 -21.20
CA ASP A 92 -24.00 -2.56 -22.11
C ASP A 92 -23.85 -1.07 -21.80
N ARG A 93 -24.96 -0.38 -21.51
CA ARG A 93 -24.97 1.04 -21.15
C ARG A 93 -24.14 1.35 -19.92
N HIS A 94 -24.14 0.45 -18.93
CA HIS A 94 -23.41 0.63 -17.67
C HIS A 94 -22.11 -0.17 -17.57
N ASN A 95 -21.77 -0.99 -18.56
CA ASN A 95 -20.56 -1.82 -18.60
C ASN A 95 -19.28 -1.01 -18.29
N ALA A 96 -19.20 0.21 -18.83
CA ALA A 96 -18.06 1.10 -18.62
C ALA A 96 -17.95 1.67 -17.20
N TYR A 97 -19.05 1.79 -16.44
CA TYR A 97 -19.09 2.31 -15.06
C TYR A 97 -20.25 1.71 -14.23
N PRO A 98 -20.15 0.43 -13.81
CA PRO A 98 -21.29 -0.32 -13.31
C PRO A 98 -21.72 0.11 -11.91
N LEU A 99 -23.01 0.44 -11.80
CA LEU A 99 -23.72 0.71 -10.54
C LEU A 99 -23.61 -0.44 -9.53
N ALA A 100 -23.81 -0.11 -8.24
CA ALA A 100 -23.79 -1.04 -7.12
C ALA A 100 -22.60 -2.03 -7.05
N PRO A 101 -21.36 -1.72 -7.52
CA PRO A 101 -20.36 -2.72 -7.92
C PRO A 101 -19.92 -3.59 -6.74
N GLU A 102 -20.47 -4.80 -6.66
CA GLU A 102 -20.21 -5.69 -5.55
C GLU A 102 -18.72 -6.05 -5.49
N ARG A 103 -18.14 -6.02 -4.29
CA ARG A 103 -16.93 -6.79 -4.02
C ARG A 103 -17.33 -8.26 -4.03
N MET A 104 -17.56 -8.86 -5.19
CA MET A 104 -18.13 -10.22 -5.27
C MET A 104 -17.14 -11.29 -4.80
N VAL A 105 -17.61 -12.54 -4.73
CA VAL A 105 -16.78 -13.67 -5.18
C VAL A 105 -16.94 -13.74 -6.71
N VAL A 106 -15.90 -13.46 -7.51
CA VAL A 106 -15.95 -13.94 -8.91
C VAL A 106 -15.99 -15.47 -8.81
N GLN A 107 -17.01 -16.11 -9.38
CA GLN A 107 -17.20 -17.55 -9.23
C GLN A 107 -16.38 -18.28 -10.30
N LYS A 108 -16.02 -19.56 -10.07
CA LYS A 108 -15.16 -20.33 -11.00
C LYS A 108 -15.65 -20.24 -12.46
N LYS A 109 -16.96 -20.36 -12.69
CA LYS A 109 -17.63 -20.19 -13.99
C LYS A 109 -17.58 -18.78 -14.64
N TRP A 110 -17.16 -17.74 -13.92
CA TRP A 110 -17.06 -16.35 -14.40
C TRP A 110 -15.60 -15.88 -14.54
N MET A 111 -14.66 -16.79 -14.33
CA MET A 111 -13.23 -16.57 -14.37
C MET A 111 -12.70 -17.18 -15.68
N SER A 112 -11.82 -16.48 -16.40
CA SER A 112 -10.88 -17.17 -17.30
C SER A 112 -10.06 -18.19 -16.50
N GLU A 113 -9.40 -19.18 -17.14
CA GLU A 113 -8.65 -20.23 -16.43
C GLU A 113 -7.71 -19.68 -15.34
N TYR A 114 -7.06 -18.55 -15.64
CA TYR A 114 -6.17 -17.83 -14.73
C TYR A 114 -6.86 -17.28 -13.46
N GLN A 115 -8.13 -16.91 -13.56
CA GLN A 115 -8.82 -16.14 -12.52
C GLN A 115 -9.48 -17.01 -11.45
N HIS A 116 -9.53 -18.35 -11.61
CA HIS A 116 -10.35 -19.35 -10.88
C HIS A 116 -10.31 -19.41 -9.31
N GLY A 117 -9.74 -18.43 -8.58
CA GLY A 117 -9.24 -18.63 -7.19
C GLY A 117 -9.89 -18.01 -5.90
N LEU A 118 -10.35 -16.74 -5.79
CA LEU A 118 -9.93 -15.94 -4.58
C LEU A 118 -10.78 -14.77 -3.93
N LEU A 119 -12.12 -14.79 -3.73
CA LEU A 119 -12.92 -13.54 -3.39
C LEU A 119 -14.13 -13.63 -2.36
N GLY A 120 -15.00 -12.60 -2.16
CA GLY A 120 -16.12 -12.49 -1.13
C GLY A 120 -16.93 -11.13 -0.99
N LYS A 121 -18.29 -11.15 -0.81
CA LYS A 121 -19.41 -10.11 -0.98
C LYS A 121 -19.54 -8.85 -0.04
N GLY A 122 -20.46 -7.88 -0.35
CA GLY A 122 -20.84 -6.69 0.50
C GLY A 122 -21.99 -5.74 -0.02
N MET A 123 -22.35 -4.63 0.69
CA MET A 123 -23.56 -3.72 0.49
C MET A 123 -23.37 -2.36 -0.26
N ALA A 124 -24.45 -1.64 -0.67
CA ALA A 124 -24.46 -0.37 -1.47
C ALA A 124 -25.73 0.56 -1.29
N SER A 125 -25.84 1.70 -2.01
CA SER A 125 -26.86 2.79 -1.82
C SER A 125 -27.98 2.82 -2.89
N ALA A 126 -29.25 2.67 -2.47
CA ALA A 126 -30.35 2.29 -3.38
C ALA A 126 -30.91 3.39 -4.30
N GLU A 127 -31.30 4.56 -3.78
CA GLU A 127 -32.05 5.62 -4.49
C GLU A 127 -31.44 5.97 -5.85
N LEU A 128 -30.14 6.28 -5.85
CA LEU A 128 -29.33 6.56 -7.04
C LEU A 128 -29.45 5.49 -8.13
N TYR A 129 -29.45 4.22 -7.73
CA TYR A 129 -29.47 3.10 -8.66
C TYR A 129 -30.86 2.93 -9.29
N LEU A 130 -31.92 3.24 -8.54
CA LEU A 130 -33.29 3.27 -9.06
C LEU A 130 -33.46 4.42 -10.07
N GLY A 131 -32.89 5.60 -9.79
CA GLY A 131 -32.87 6.73 -10.72
C GLY A 131 -32.14 6.46 -12.04
N PHE A 132 -31.19 5.52 -12.05
CA PHE A 132 -30.55 5.00 -13.27
C PHE A 132 -31.16 3.69 -13.80
N GLY A 133 -32.35 3.30 -13.33
CA GLY A 133 -33.15 2.22 -13.90
C GLY A 133 -32.89 0.81 -13.35
N MET A 134 -32.09 0.64 -12.29
CA MET A 134 -32.12 -0.62 -11.54
C MET A 134 -33.48 -0.81 -10.88
N LYS A 135 -33.96 -2.05 -10.76
CA LYS A 135 -35.31 -2.36 -10.26
C LYS A 135 -35.23 -2.90 -8.83
N LEU A 136 -35.90 -2.25 -7.88
CA LEU A 136 -35.99 -2.73 -6.51
C LEU A 136 -36.85 -4.00 -6.47
N LYS A 137 -36.29 -5.12 -6.00
CA LYS A 137 -37.04 -6.37 -5.83
C LYS A 137 -37.59 -6.53 -4.42
N LYS A 138 -36.79 -6.15 -3.41
CA LYS A 138 -37.16 -6.30 -2.00
C LYS A 138 -36.32 -5.40 -1.10
N VAL A 139 -36.93 -4.87 -0.05
CA VAL A 139 -36.24 -4.34 1.13
C VAL A 139 -36.34 -5.39 2.23
N HIS A 140 -35.20 -5.89 2.71
CA HIS A 140 -35.17 -6.85 3.83
C HIS A 140 -35.16 -6.13 5.17
N ARG A 141 -34.42 -5.02 5.26
CA ARG A 141 -34.30 -4.19 6.46
C ARG A 141 -34.05 -2.73 6.07
N ALA A 142 -34.63 -1.81 6.82
CA ALA A 142 -34.37 -0.38 6.69
C ALA A 142 -34.14 0.26 8.07
N LEU A 143 -33.05 1.03 8.19
CA LEU A 143 -32.76 1.86 9.36
C LEU A 143 -32.92 3.32 8.95
N ARG A 144 -33.93 3.98 9.52
CA ARG A 144 -34.24 5.40 9.36
C ARG A 144 -33.44 6.23 10.36
N PHE A 145 -33.01 7.41 9.96
CA PHE A 145 -32.21 8.34 10.77
C PHE A 145 -32.53 9.81 10.43
N GLU A 146 -32.22 10.71 11.36
CA GLU A 146 -32.24 12.16 11.12
C GLU A 146 -30.93 12.60 10.45
N GLN A 147 -30.98 13.60 9.56
CA GLN A 147 -29.81 14.13 8.87
C GLN A 147 -29.83 15.65 8.68
N SER A 148 -28.64 16.25 8.60
CA SER A 148 -28.47 17.69 8.29
C SER A 148 -27.05 17.96 7.74
N PRO A 149 -26.82 19.08 7.02
CA PRO A 149 -25.50 19.41 6.47
C PRO A 149 -24.55 19.99 7.53
N TRP A 150 -24.47 19.36 8.71
CA TRP A 150 -23.78 19.92 9.89
C TRP A 150 -22.25 20.07 9.75
N MET A 151 -21.62 19.35 8.83
CA MET A 151 -20.18 19.50 8.50
C MET A 151 -19.93 20.64 7.49
N GLU A 152 -20.95 21.13 6.80
CA GLU A 152 -20.81 22.07 5.68
C GLU A 152 -20.10 23.39 6.04
N PRO A 153 -20.35 24.05 7.19
CA PRO A 153 -19.65 25.27 7.57
C PRO A 153 -18.14 25.07 7.75
N TYR A 154 -17.74 23.92 8.29
CA TYR A 154 -16.33 23.56 8.49
C TYR A 154 -15.62 23.31 7.15
N ILE A 155 -16.28 22.64 6.19
CA ILE A 155 -15.75 22.44 4.85
C ILE A 155 -15.63 23.76 4.09
N ARG A 156 -16.63 24.65 4.17
CA ARG A 156 -16.56 26.00 3.57
C ARG A 156 -15.37 26.78 4.14
N MET A 157 -15.22 26.84 5.46
CA MET A 157 -14.11 27.53 6.13
C MET A 157 -12.74 27.03 5.63
N ASN A 158 -12.50 25.71 5.66
CA ASN A 158 -11.23 25.14 5.18
C ASN A 158 -11.02 25.34 3.68
N THR A 159 -12.09 25.37 2.88
CA THR A 159 -12.00 25.62 1.43
C THR A 159 -11.59 27.07 1.16
N GLU A 160 -12.19 28.03 1.87
CA GLU A 160 -11.86 29.45 1.71
C GLU A 160 -10.43 29.77 2.18
N LEU A 161 -10.04 29.27 3.36
CA LEU A 161 -8.66 29.35 3.84
C LEU A 161 -7.66 28.71 2.85
N ARG A 162 -8.05 27.64 2.16
CA ARG A 162 -7.24 27.00 1.09
C ARG A 162 -7.16 27.82 -0.19
N LYS A 163 -8.17 28.65 -0.51
CA LYS A 163 -8.11 29.60 -1.64
C LYS A 163 -7.17 30.77 -1.33
N GLN A 164 -7.27 31.31 -0.11
CA GLN A 164 -6.48 32.45 0.37
C GLN A 164 -5.01 32.10 0.67
N ALA A 165 -4.73 30.83 1.00
CA ALA A 165 -3.39 30.33 1.28
C ALA A 165 -2.37 30.72 0.19
N ILE A 166 -1.25 31.31 0.61
CA ILE A 166 -0.18 31.74 -0.30
C ILE A 166 0.78 30.57 -0.52
N SER A 167 1.20 29.90 0.56
CA SER A 167 2.17 28.81 0.51
C SER A 167 1.56 27.48 0.08
N ALA A 168 2.39 26.59 -0.48
CA ALA A 168 2.01 25.20 -0.73
C ALA A 168 1.71 24.43 0.57
N PHE A 169 2.38 24.80 1.67
CA PHE A 169 2.18 24.18 2.99
C PHE A 169 0.77 24.42 3.52
N GLU A 170 0.29 25.67 3.52
CA GLU A 170 -1.07 26.01 3.97
C GLU A 170 -2.14 25.34 3.10
N LYS A 171 -1.93 25.31 1.77
CA LYS A 171 -2.83 24.62 0.82
C LYS A 171 -2.95 23.12 1.11
N ASP A 172 -1.85 22.48 1.50
CA ASP A 172 -1.83 21.08 1.92
C ASP A 172 -2.37 20.88 3.35
N LEU A 173 -2.17 21.83 4.25
CA LEU A 173 -2.72 21.80 5.62
C LEU A 173 -4.25 21.81 5.61
N TYR A 174 -4.88 22.79 4.96
CA TYR A 174 -6.35 22.86 4.91
C TYR A 174 -6.96 21.69 4.12
N LYS A 175 -6.25 21.17 3.11
CA LYS A 175 -6.61 19.90 2.44
C LYS A 175 -6.51 18.70 3.40
N LEU A 176 -5.49 18.66 4.26
CA LEU A 176 -5.32 17.61 5.26
C LEU A 176 -6.38 17.66 6.37
N MET A 177 -6.81 18.86 6.78
CA MET A 177 -7.87 19.03 7.80
C MET A 177 -9.18 18.34 7.35
N ASN A 178 -9.66 18.66 6.15
CA ASN A 178 -10.83 17.99 5.55
C ASN A 178 -10.66 16.46 5.48
N ASN A 179 -9.54 16.00 4.89
CA ASN A 179 -9.29 14.56 4.72
C ASN A 179 -9.12 13.79 6.05
N SER A 180 -8.59 14.44 7.09
CA SER A 180 -8.35 13.82 8.39
C SER A 180 -9.63 13.60 9.16
N VAL A 181 -10.60 14.52 9.08
CA VAL A 181 -11.94 14.36 9.69
C VAL A 181 -12.65 13.16 9.07
N PHE A 182 -12.70 13.06 7.74
CA PHE A 182 -13.23 11.87 7.05
C PHE A 182 -12.49 10.57 7.44
N GLY A 183 -11.16 10.59 7.46
CA GLY A 183 -10.36 9.46 7.92
C GLY A 183 -10.67 9.04 9.37
N LYS A 184 -11.13 9.98 10.20
CA LYS A 184 -11.47 9.75 11.61
C LYS A 184 -12.85 9.12 11.81
N THR A 185 -13.86 9.50 11.03
CA THR A 185 -15.19 8.84 11.08
C THR A 185 -15.07 7.35 10.73
N MET A 186 -14.16 7.02 9.81
CA MET A 186 -13.83 5.67 9.35
C MET A 186 -12.80 4.91 10.21
N GLU A 187 -12.39 5.45 11.38
CA GLU A 187 -11.34 4.84 12.21
C GLU A 187 -11.79 3.47 12.78
N ASN A 188 -11.16 2.37 12.31
CA ASN A 188 -11.40 1.04 12.88
C ASN A 188 -10.69 0.88 14.23
N LEU A 189 -11.38 1.25 15.30
CA LEU A 189 -10.92 1.16 16.69
C LEU A 189 -10.49 -0.26 17.10
N ARG A 190 -11.02 -1.33 16.49
CA ARG A 190 -10.65 -2.73 16.80
C ARG A 190 -9.20 -3.07 16.39
N LYS A 191 -8.55 -2.22 15.59
CA LYS A 191 -7.13 -2.33 15.26
C LYS A 191 -6.20 -1.64 16.27
N ARG A 192 -6.74 -0.97 17.29
CA ARG A 192 -5.93 -0.39 18.36
C ARG A 192 -5.46 -1.49 19.31
N VAL A 193 -4.17 -1.45 19.62
CA VAL A 193 -3.52 -2.25 20.67
C VAL A 193 -3.03 -1.32 21.77
N ASP A 194 -2.87 -1.85 22.98
CA ASP A 194 -2.04 -1.20 23.99
C ASP A 194 -0.61 -1.72 23.86
N VAL A 195 0.35 -0.79 23.80
CA VAL A 195 1.77 -1.12 23.74
C VAL A 195 2.35 -0.96 25.14
N LYS A 196 2.93 -2.01 25.70
CA LYS A 196 3.61 -2.00 26.99
C LYS A 196 5.10 -2.11 26.74
N LEU A 197 5.85 -1.07 27.09
CA LEU A 197 7.30 -1.16 27.16
C LEU A 197 7.68 -1.90 28.45
N VAL A 198 8.58 -2.87 28.30
CA VAL A 198 9.05 -3.75 29.37
C VAL A 198 10.56 -3.83 29.26
N ARG A 199 11.25 -3.70 30.40
CA ARG A 199 12.71 -3.85 30.46
C ARG A 199 13.17 -5.22 30.92
N ALA A 200 14.42 -5.59 30.67
CA ALA A 200 14.94 -6.93 30.97
C ALA A 200 14.82 -7.30 32.46
N HIS A 201 15.03 -6.34 33.36
CA HIS A 201 14.84 -6.54 34.80
C HIS A 201 13.37 -6.63 35.26
N GLU A 202 12.40 -6.32 34.39
CA GLU A 202 10.97 -6.39 34.72
C GLU A 202 10.38 -7.78 34.37
N GLU A 203 11.09 -8.87 34.72
CA GLU A 203 10.73 -10.25 34.32
C GLU A 203 9.28 -10.63 34.68
N ASP A 204 8.81 -10.34 35.89
CA ASP A 204 7.45 -10.71 36.33
C ASP A 204 6.37 -9.99 35.53
N LYS A 205 6.62 -8.73 35.16
CA LYS A 205 5.73 -7.93 34.29
C LYS A 205 5.73 -8.51 32.87
N LEU A 206 6.90 -8.92 32.36
CA LEU A 206 7.00 -9.59 31.06
C LEU A 206 6.23 -10.91 31.05
N ARG A 207 6.49 -11.80 32.02
CA ARG A 207 5.80 -13.09 32.19
C ARG A 207 4.28 -12.91 32.26
N ARG A 208 3.80 -11.94 33.05
CA ARG A 208 2.37 -11.60 33.18
C ARG A 208 1.75 -11.10 31.87
N LEU A 209 2.49 -10.31 31.08
CA LEU A 209 2.01 -9.79 29.80
C LEU A 209 2.00 -10.86 28.70
N LEU A 210 2.98 -11.75 28.66
CA LEU A 210 3.05 -12.87 27.71
C LEU A 210 2.01 -13.97 28.00
N ALA A 211 1.71 -14.22 29.29
CA ALA A 211 0.65 -15.15 29.71
C ALA A 211 -0.77 -14.58 29.54
N SER A 212 -0.92 -13.31 29.15
CA SER A 212 -2.23 -12.69 28.97
C SER A 212 -2.96 -13.26 27.74
N PRO A 213 -4.24 -13.67 27.84
CA PRO A 213 -5.06 -14.02 26.67
C PRO A 213 -5.23 -12.86 25.66
N SER A 214 -4.93 -11.63 26.08
CA SER A 214 -4.93 -10.44 25.21
C SER A 214 -3.59 -10.21 24.50
N PHE A 215 -2.56 -11.02 24.71
CA PHE A 215 -1.28 -10.89 24.00
C PHE A 215 -1.47 -10.96 22.48
N ALA A 216 -0.96 -9.96 21.75
CA ALA A 216 -1.03 -9.90 20.30
C ALA A 216 0.31 -10.23 19.64
N ARG A 217 1.40 -9.56 20.09
CA ARG A 217 2.78 -9.82 19.64
C ARG A 217 3.81 -9.08 20.52
N ALA A 218 5.07 -9.49 20.43
CA ALA A 218 6.20 -8.78 21.01
C ALA A 218 7.11 -8.22 19.91
N ASN A 219 7.55 -6.97 20.05
CA ASN A 219 8.62 -6.37 19.25
C ASN A 219 9.80 -6.08 20.19
N ILE A 220 10.84 -6.90 20.16
CA ILE A 220 12.06 -6.69 20.95
C ILE A 220 12.96 -5.69 20.19
N PHE A 221 13.40 -4.63 20.87
CA PHE A 221 14.24 -3.60 20.27
C PHE A 221 15.73 -3.89 20.47
N ASP A 222 16.11 -4.24 21.71
CA ASP A 222 17.46 -4.61 22.11
C ASP A 222 17.42 -5.55 23.34
N ASP A 223 18.57 -5.77 23.98
CA ASP A 223 18.75 -6.71 25.07
C ASP A 223 18.17 -6.22 26.42
N ASP A 224 17.85 -4.92 26.57
CA ASP A 224 17.17 -4.35 27.75
C ASP A 224 15.72 -3.90 27.46
N LEU A 225 15.28 -3.69 26.22
CA LEU A 225 13.95 -3.12 25.92
C LEU A 225 13.10 -3.91 24.91
N ALA A 226 11.86 -4.22 25.31
CA ALA A 226 10.84 -4.81 24.45
C ALA A 226 9.49 -4.07 24.52
N ALA A 227 8.77 -4.04 23.40
CA ALA A 227 7.38 -3.60 23.31
C ALA A 227 6.44 -4.80 23.17
N ILE A 228 5.59 -5.03 24.16
CA ILE A 228 4.51 -6.03 24.12
C ILE A 228 3.23 -5.35 23.67
N GLU A 229 2.72 -5.73 22.50
CA GLU A 229 1.41 -5.33 22.01
C GLU A 229 0.35 -6.28 22.57
N VAL A 230 -0.66 -5.73 23.23
CA VAL A 230 -1.84 -6.46 23.71
C VAL A 230 -3.11 -5.87 23.09
N HIS A 231 -4.05 -6.75 22.76
CA HIS A 231 -5.40 -6.36 22.35
C HIS A 231 -6.13 -5.65 23.50
N LYS A 232 -6.93 -4.64 23.16
CA LYS A 232 -7.79 -3.96 24.12
C LYS A 232 -8.93 -4.88 24.56
N SER A 233 -8.91 -5.32 25.81
CA SER A 233 -9.97 -6.14 26.43
C SER A 233 -11.32 -5.43 26.53
N ARG A 234 -11.32 -4.08 26.55
CA ARG A 234 -12.51 -3.23 26.45
C ARG A 234 -12.29 -2.16 25.40
N LEU A 235 -13.30 -1.94 24.55
CA LEU A 235 -13.24 -0.98 23.45
C LEU A 235 -14.56 -0.22 23.36
N VAL A 236 -14.51 1.11 23.56
CA VAL A 236 -15.66 1.98 23.36
C VAL A 236 -15.75 2.34 21.87
N LEU A 237 -16.82 1.96 21.19
CA LEU A 237 -17.02 2.23 19.76
C LEU A 237 -17.53 3.65 19.49
N ASN A 238 -16.75 4.66 19.88
CA ASN A 238 -17.08 6.09 19.78
C ASN A 238 -16.66 6.74 18.45
N ARG A 239 -16.90 6.08 17.31
CA ARG A 239 -16.65 6.66 15.99
C ARG A 239 -17.95 6.65 15.17
N PRO A 240 -18.32 7.78 14.53
CA PRO A 240 -19.53 7.86 13.71
C PRO A 240 -19.27 7.19 12.35
N VAL A 241 -19.11 5.87 12.37
CA VAL A 241 -18.79 5.05 11.18
C VAL A 241 -19.90 5.17 10.13
N TYR A 242 -21.15 5.40 10.56
CA TYR A 242 -22.28 5.71 9.68
C TYR A 242 -22.06 6.99 8.87
N VAL A 243 -21.48 8.05 9.44
CA VAL A 243 -21.12 9.28 8.69
C VAL A 243 -20.08 8.99 7.62
N GLY A 244 -19.05 8.22 7.96
CA GLY A 244 -18.02 7.80 7.00
C GLY A 244 -18.57 6.92 5.86
N MET A 245 -19.60 6.12 6.14
CA MET A 245 -20.35 5.38 5.12
C MET A 245 -21.14 6.32 4.22
N SER A 246 -21.94 7.24 4.78
CA SER A 246 -22.74 8.20 4.01
C SER A 246 -21.86 9.08 3.10
N ILE A 247 -20.75 9.63 3.62
CA ILE A 247 -19.77 10.39 2.82
C ILE A 247 -19.29 9.55 1.63
N LEU A 248 -18.93 8.28 1.87
CA LEU A 248 -18.45 7.38 0.80
C LEU A 248 -19.50 7.12 -0.28
N ASP A 249 -20.78 7.04 0.06
CA ASP A 249 -21.85 6.75 -0.89
C ASP A 249 -22.32 8.01 -1.62
N LEU A 250 -22.47 9.14 -0.93
CA LEU A 250 -22.66 10.48 -1.52
C LEU A 250 -21.55 10.83 -2.52
N SER A 251 -20.29 10.57 -2.20
CA SER A 251 -19.18 10.75 -3.15
C SER A 251 -19.31 9.89 -4.41
N LYS A 252 -19.98 8.73 -4.36
CA LYS A 252 -20.28 7.96 -5.59
C LYS A 252 -21.42 8.61 -6.36
N THR A 253 -22.45 9.11 -5.67
CA THR A 253 -23.58 9.82 -6.26
C THR A 253 -23.13 10.95 -7.18
N LEU A 254 -22.25 11.86 -6.72
CA LEU A 254 -21.77 12.95 -7.56
C LEU A 254 -21.07 12.46 -8.84
N MET A 255 -20.19 11.46 -8.72
CA MET A 255 -19.45 10.94 -9.87
C MET A 255 -20.33 10.17 -10.86
N TYR A 256 -21.37 9.48 -10.37
CA TYR A 256 -22.34 8.81 -11.22
C TYR A 256 -23.32 9.79 -11.88
N ASP A 257 -23.83 10.81 -11.17
CA ASP A 257 -24.67 11.85 -11.79
C ASP A 257 -23.89 12.65 -12.83
N PHE A 258 -22.65 13.04 -12.55
CA PHE A 258 -21.86 13.73 -13.57
C PHE A 258 -21.64 12.88 -14.83
N TYR A 259 -21.36 11.58 -14.69
CA TYR A 259 -21.18 10.71 -15.85
C TYR A 259 -22.50 10.34 -16.56
N TYR A 260 -23.48 9.81 -15.85
CA TYR A 260 -24.74 9.33 -16.43
C TYR A 260 -25.81 10.42 -16.59
N GLY A 261 -25.91 11.29 -15.59
CA GLY A 261 -26.88 12.39 -15.53
C GLY A 261 -26.51 13.61 -16.37
N GLN A 262 -25.22 13.88 -16.63
CA GLN A 262 -24.76 14.97 -17.50
C GLN A 262 -24.14 14.45 -18.80
N LEU A 263 -22.95 13.85 -18.74
CA LEU A 263 -22.16 13.52 -19.94
C LEU A 263 -22.85 12.51 -20.86
N LYS A 264 -23.44 11.42 -20.33
CA LYS A 264 -24.16 10.44 -21.15
C LYS A 264 -25.47 11.00 -21.72
N LYS A 265 -26.13 11.97 -21.08
CA LYS A 265 -27.28 12.66 -21.67
C LYS A 265 -26.86 13.55 -22.84
N GLN A 266 -25.75 14.28 -22.70
CA GLN A 266 -25.24 15.20 -23.74
C GLN A 266 -24.67 14.46 -24.97
N TYR A 267 -23.90 13.39 -24.75
CA TYR A 267 -23.12 12.75 -25.82
C TYR A 267 -23.62 11.34 -26.21
N GLY A 268 -24.41 10.68 -25.38
CA GLY A 268 -24.82 9.28 -25.60
C GLY A 268 -23.61 8.35 -25.71
N ASP A 269 -23.55 7.56 -26.79
CA ASP A 269 -22.45 6.62 -27.03
C ASP A 269 -21.17 7.25 -27.58
N ARG A 270 -21.24 8.54 -27.96
CA ARG A 270 -20.06 9.33 -28.33
C ARG A 270 -19.14 9.63 -27.14
N CYS A 271 -19.59 9.43 -25.90
CA CYS A 271 -18.78 9.53 -24.69
C CYS A 271 -18.47 8.12 -24.12
N GLN A 272 -17.18 7.79 -24.07
CA GLN A 272 -16.65 6.55 -23.50
C GLN A 272 -15.78 6.86 -22.27
N LEU A 273 -16.05 6.21 -21.13
CA LEU A 273 -15.14 6.24 -19.99
C LEU A 273 -13.93 5.35 -20.29
N LEU A 274 -12.72 5.92 -20.25
CA LEU A 274 -11.46 5.20 -20.39
C LEU A 274 -10.99 4.68 -19.03
N TYR A 275 -11.04 5.53 -18.02
CA TYR A 275 -10.50 5.27 -16.69
C TYR A 275 -11.19 6.11 -15.62
N THR A 276 -11.25 5.57 -14.39
CA THR A 276 -11.58 6.36 -13.21
C THR A 276 -10.72 5.95 -12.03
N ASP A 277 -10.51 6.91 -11.14
CA ASP A 277 -10.05 6.66 -9.79
C ASP A 277 -10.65 7.67 -8.82
N THR A 278 -11.65 7.20 -8.08
CA THR A 278 -12.32 7.87 -6.95
C THR A 278 -13.04 9.16 -7.32
N ASP A 279 -12.27 10.20 -7.58
CA ASP A 279 -12.65 11.58 -7.86
C ASP A 279 -12.42 11.98 -9.32
N SER A 280 -11.76 11.14 -10.13
CA SER A 280 -11.45 11.47 -11.52
C SER A 280 -12.13 10.59 -12.58
N LEU A 281 -12.43 11.18 -13.73
CA LEU A 281 -12.93 10.53 -14.96
C LEU A 281 -12.03 10.92 -16.14
N LEU A 282 -11.43 9.92 -16.80
CA LEU A 282 -10.76 10.11 -18.08
C LEU A 282 -11.67 9.60 -19.19
N LEU A 283 -12.00 10.47 -20.13
CA LEU A 283 -13.09 10.30 -21.10
C LEU A 283 -12.55 10.42 -22.51
N GLU A 284 -13.12 9.68 -23.45
CA GLU A 284 -13.01 9.91 -24.89
C GLU A 284 -14.37 10.36 -25.40
N ILE A 285 -14.43 11.54 -26.03
CA ILE A 285 -15.67 12.21 -26.45
C ILE A 285 -15.58 12.56 -27.93
N GLN A 286 -16.46 12.00 -28.75
CA GLN A 286 -16.60 12.35 -30.16
C GLN A 286 -17.52 13.59 -30.30
N THR A 287 -16.90 14.75 -30.50
CA THR A 287 -17.54 16.04 -30.75
C THR A 287 -16.58 16.95 -31.53
N GLU A 288 -17.09 17.99 -32.17
CA GLU A 288 -16.26 18.95 -32.91
C GLU A 288 -15.31 19.69 -31.96
N ASP A 289 -15.84 20.28 -30.89
CA ASP A 289 -15.07 21.05 -29.91
C ASP A 289 -15.62 20.82 -28.50
N VAL A 290 -14.88 20.01 -27.72
CA VAL A 290 -15.23 19.68 -26.34
C VAL A 290 -15.17 20.91 -25.42
N TYR A 291 -14.33 21.91 -25.72
CA TYR A 291 -14.23 23.13 -24.92
C TYR A 291 -15.42 24.05 -25.19
N ARG A 292 -15.87 24.18 -26.43
CA ARG A 292 -17.14 24.86 -26.74
C ARG A 292 -18.33 24.18 -26.06
N ASP A 293 -18.33 22.85 -25.97
CA ASP A 293 -19.37 22.11 -25.26
C ASP A 293 -19.29 22.28 -23.73
N MET A 294 -18.08 22.35 -23.14
CA MET A 294 -17.87 22.71 -21.73
C MET A 294 -18.34 24.13 -21.42
N GLY A 295 -18.14 25.08 -22.33
CA GLY A 295 -18.55 26.48 -22.15
C GLY A 295 -20.06 26.70 -22.05
N LYS A 296 -20.87 25.79 -22.61
CA LYS A 296 -22.34 25.79 -22.46
C LYS A 296 -22.81 25.38 -21.05
N HIS A 297 -21.91 24.71 -20.31
CA HIS A 297 -22.14 24.14 -18.98
C HIS A 297 -21.03 24.56 -18.02
N ALA A 298 -20.55 25.81 -18.15
CA ALA A 298 -19.41 26.34 -17.42
C ALA A 298 -19.61 26.25 -15.89
N GLU A 299 -20.85 26.27 -15.42
CA GLU A 299 -21.24 26.07 -14.03
C GLU A 299 -20.82 24.70 -13.47
N LEU A 300 -20.54 23.69 -14.30
CA LEU A 300 -20.09 22.36 -13.86
C LEU A 300 -18.57 22.26 -13.68
N TYR A 301 -17.79 23.16 -14.31
CA TYR A 301 -16.34 23.02 -14.47
C TYR A 301 -15.52 24.06 -13.69
N ASP A 302 -14.36 23.65 -13.17
CA ASP A 302 -13.33 24.56 -12.67
C ASP A 302 -12.22 24.68 -13.73
N THR A 303 -12.32 25.71 -14.56
CA THR A 303 -11.34 26.06 -15.61
C THR A 303 -10.29 27.07 -15.12
N SER A 304 -10.19 27.33 -13.81
CA SER A 304 -9.33 28.40 -13.27
C SER A 304 -7.81 28.15 -13.40
N ASP A 305 -7.41 26.91 -13.68
CA ASP A 305 -6.02 26.52 -13.93
C ASP A 305 -5.64 26.60 -15.43
N TYR A 306 -6.57 26.98 -16.32
CA TYR A 306 -6.30 27.20 -17.76
C TYR A 306 -5.44 28.45 -17.96
N SER A 307 -4.75 28.55 -19.11
CA SER A 307 -4.01 29.77 -19.49
C SER A 307 -4.96 30.97 -19.61
N ARG A 308 -4.49 32.18 -19.27
CA ARG A 308 -5.35 33.40 -19.26
C ARG A 308 -5.86 33.79 -20.65
N GLU A 309 -5.17 33.35 -21.69
CA GLU A 309 -5.49 33.56 -23.10
C GLU A 309 -6.54 32.55 -23.61
N HIS A 310 -6.84 31.49 -22.85
CA HIS A 310 -7.80 30.47 -23.25
C HIS A 310 -9.24 30.97 -23.03
N PRO A 311 -10.16 30.86 -24.02
CA PRO A 311 -11.52 31.43 -23.94
C PRO A 311 -12.34 31.01 -22.72
N LEU A 312 -12.16 29.78 -22.23
CA LEU A 312 -12.81 29.26 -21.02
C LEU A 312 -12.16 29.67 -19.67
N HIS A 313 -11.08 30.43 -19.62
CA HIS A 313 -10.42 30.75 -18.35
C HIS A 313 -11.35 31.57 -17.43
N SER A 314 -11.78 30.98 -16.32
CA SER A 314 -12.60 31.65 -15.31
C SER A 314 -12.14 31.30 -13.90
N ALA A 315 -12.06 32.32 -13.04
CA ALA A 315 -11.76 32.15 -11.61
C ALA A 315 -12.99 31.83 -10.75
N GLU A 316 -14.20 31.86 -11.32
CA GLU A 316 -15.48 31.73 -10.61
C GLU A 316 -15.59 30.40 -9.84
N ASN A 317 -15.39 29.27 -10.53
CA ASN A 317 -15.45 27.93 -9.95
C ASN A 317 -14.15 27.49 -9.26
N LYS A 318 -13.16 28.39 -9.10
CA LYS A 318 -11.83 28.07 -8.56
C LYS A 318 -11.90 27.35 -7.23
N LYS A 319 -11.59 26.05 -7.24
CA LYS A 319 -11.61 25.14 -6.08
C LYS A 319 -12.95 25.12 -5.33
N VAL A 320 -14.05 25.43 -6.02
CA VAL A 320 -15.42 25.21 -5.51
C VAL A 320 -15.68 23.71 -5.44
N VAL A 321 -16.22 23.24 -4.30
CA VAL A 321 -16.35 21.81 -4.03
C VAL A 321 -17.33 21.13 -4.99
N GLY A 322 -16.95 19.96 -5.51
CA GLY A 322 -17.76 19.16 -6.44
C GLY A 322 -17.72 19.59 -7.91
N LYS A 323 -17.09 20.72 -8.25
CA LYS A 323 -16.86 21.12 -9.66
C LYS A 323 -15.74 20.29 -10.30
N MET A 324 -15.83 20.04 -11.60
CA MET A 324 -14.86 19.22 -12.33
C MET A 324 -13.71 20.07 -12.90
N THR A 325 -12.49 19.88 -12.42
CA THR A 325 -11.27 20.48 -12.99
C THR A 325 -10.75 19.60 -14.12
N ASP A 326 -10.35 20.17 -15.26
CA ASP A 326 -9.53 19.45 -16.24
C ASP A 326 -8.05 19.45 -15.79
N GLU A 327 -7.54 18.27 -15.45
CA GLU A 327 -6.15 18.04 -15.01
C GLU A 327 -5.11 18.37 -16.09
N CYS A 328 -5.51 18.44 -17.38
CA CYS A 328 -4.66 18.89 -18.48
C CYS A 328 -4.80 20.40 -18.77
N ALA A 329 -5.69 21.11 -18.07
CA ALA A 329 -5.88 22.56 -18.12
C ALA A 329 -5.96 23.13 -19.55
N GLY A 330 -6.82 22.53 -20.38
CA GLY A 330 -7.04 22.94 -21.77
C GLY A 330 -6.00 22.44 -22.78
N ARG A 331 -4.99 21.66 -22.37
CA ARG A 331 -4.00 21.10 -23.30
C ARG A 331 -4.51 19.78 -23.90
N PRO A 332 -4.56 19.63 -25.25
CA PRO A 332 -5.05 18.42 -25.89
C PRO A 332 -4.24 17.17 -25.49
N ILE A 333 -4.94 16.09 -25.14
CA ILE A 333 -4.35 14.78 -24.89
C ILE A 333 -4.17 14.05 -26.23
N ALA A 334 -2.94 13.65 -26.55
CA ALA A 334 -2.61 12.90 -27.75
C ALA A 334 -2.79 11.38 -27.59
N GLU A 335 -2.54 10.83 -26.40
CA GLU A 335 -2.64 9.38 -26.17
C GLU A 335 -2.85 9.00 -24.70
N TYR A 336 -3.72 8.02 -24.46
CA TYR A 336 -3.91 7.38 -23.17
C TYR A 336 -3.51 5.90 -23.20
N ILE A 337 -2.83 5.45 -22.14
CA ILE A 337 -2.48 4.03 -21.92
C ILE A 337 -2.73 3.63 -20.47
N GLY A 338 -3.72 2.76 -20.26
CA GLY A 338 -4.13 2.19 -18.98
C GLY A 338 -3.74 0.72 -18.84
N LEU A 339 -2.76 0.41 -18.00
CA LEU A 339 -2.35 -0.98 -17.76
C LEU A 339 -3.21 -1.67 -16.68
N ARG A 340 -3.54 -0.94 -15.61
CA ARG A 340 -4.39 -1.39 -14.50
C ARG A 340 -4.78 -0.20 -13.60
N PRO A 341 -5.74 -0.34 -12.67
CA PRO A 341 -6.09 0.72 -11.73
C PRO A 341 -4.88 1.36 -11.05
N LYS A 342 -4.80 2.70 -11.07
CA LYS A 342 -3.68 3.50 -10.54
C LYS A 342 -2.32 3.23 -11.22
N MET A 343 -2.32 2.77 -12.47
CA MET A 343 -1.13 2.59 -13.31
C MET A 343 -1.43 2.87 -14.79
N TYR A 344 -1.13 4.09 -15.21
CA TYR A 344 -1.43 4.61 -16.55
C TYR A 344 -0.46 5.73 -16.94
N SER A 345 -0.46 6.07 -18.23
CA SER A 345 0.15 7.29 -18.75
C SER A 345 -0.80 8.02 -19.70
N ILE A 346 -0.72 9.34 -19.66
CA ILE A 346 -1.37 10.29 -20.58
C ILE A 346 -0.22 11.06 -21.26
N LEU A 347 -0.27 11.19 -22.57
CA LEU A 347 0.63 12.03 -23.38
C LEU A 347 -0.17 13.24 -23.88
N GLU A 348 0.34 14.43 -23.67
CA GLU A 348 -0.21 15.70 -24.14
C GLU A 348 0.39 16.04 -25.52
N ALA A 349 -0.32 16.81 -26.34
CA ALA A 349 0.10 17.12 -27.71
C ALA A 349 1.44 17.88 -27.82
N ASN A 350 1.83 18.60 -26.76
CA ASN A 350 3.12 19.27 -26.65
C ASN A 350 4.29 18.32 -26.27
N GLY A 351 4.03 17.01 -26.10
CA GLY A 351 5.00 16.01 -25.68
C GLY A 351 5.15 15.83 -24.16
N ASP A 352 4.54 16.70 -23.33
CA ASP A 352 4.46 16.46 -21.89
C ASP A 352 3.65 15.20 -21.59
N ASN A 353 3.87 14.59 -20.43
CA ASN A 353 3.15 13.38 -20.08
C ASN A 353 2.98 13.17 -18.58
N MET A 354 1.72 12.91 -18.22
CA MET A 354 1.35 12.39 -16.92
C MET A 354 1.65 10.89 -16.85
N LYS A 355 2.22 10.44 -15.74
CA LYS A 355 2.52 9.02 -15.48
C LYS A 355 2.15 8.70 -14.04
N LYS A 356 1.37 7.65 -13.82
CA LYS A 356 1.12 7.07 -12.47
C LYS A 356 1.53 5.60 -12.48
N ALA A 357 2.11 5.15 -11.37
CA ALA A 357 2.46 3.75 -11.15
C ALA A 357 2.39 3.44 -9.64
N LYS A 358 1.23 2.96 -9.16
CA LYS A 358 1.01 2.66 -7.74
C LYS A 358 2.10 1.73 -7.18
N GLY A 359 2.71 2.16 -6.08
CA GLY A 359 3.81 1.46 -5.41
C GLY A 359 5.21 1.87 -5.87
N VAL A 360 5.36 2.65 -6.94
CA VAL A 360 6.65 3.18 -7.43
C VAL A 360 6.85 4.62 -6.90
N LYS A 361 8.08 4.96 -6.49
CA LYS A 361 8.41 6.31 -5.99
C LYS A 361 8.29 7.38 -7.10
N LYS A 362 7.73 8.55 -6.76
CA LYS A 362 7.46 9.68 -7.69
C LYS A 362 8.65 10.05 -8.59
N TYR A 363 9.88 10.05 -8.05
CA TYR A 363 11.08 10.38 -8.83
C TYR A 363 11.42 9.33 -9.91
N VAL A 364 11.13 8.05 -9.67
CA VAL A 364 11.34 6.98 -10.67
C VAL A 364 10.30 7.10 -11.76
N VAL A 365 9.03 7.32 -11.39
CA VAL A 365 7.96 7.58 -12.36
C VAL A 365 8.28 8.81 -13.22
N LYS A 366 8.74 9.93 -12.62
CA LYS A 366 9.11 11.14 -13.39
C LYS A 366 10.37 10.94 -14.26
N LYS A 367 11.47 10.39 -13.70
CA LYS A 367 12.78 10.40 -14.37
C LYS A 367 13.09 9.14 -15.19
N ARG A 368 12.59 7.96 -14.81
CA ARG A 368 13.02 6.65 -15.36
C ARG A 368 11.97 5.91 -16.20
N ILE A 369 10.69 6.16 -15.97
CA ILE A 369 9.61 5.57 -16.79
C ILE A 369 9.29 6.53 -17.95
N ARG A 370 8.98 5.99 -19.13
CA ARG A 370 8.56 6.75 -20.33
C ARG A 370 7.17 6.34 -20.78
N HIS A 371 6.48 7.20 -21.53
CA HIS A 371 5.15 6.88 -22.09
C HIS A 371 5.19 5.62 -22.96
N ASN A 372 6.20 5.49 -23.84
CA ASN A 372 6.35 4.31 -24.71
C ASN A 372 6.45 2.98 -23.92
N GLN A 373 7.04 2.98 -22.72
CA GLN A 373 7.11 1.77 -21.90
C GLN A 373 5.74 1.31 -21.38
N TYR A 374 4.75 2.20 -21.29
CA TYR A 374 3.36 1.78 -21.06
C TYR A 374 2.76 1.16 -22.33
N ARG A 375 3.11 1.66 -23.52
CA ARG A 375 2.68 1.11 -24.82
C ARG A 375 3.26 -0.29 -25.05
N GLU A 376 4.57 -0.42 -24.98
CA GLU A 376 5.33 -1.68 -25.09
C GLU A 376 4.78 -2.71 -24.08
N ALA A 377 4.51 -2.30 -22.83
CA ALA A 377 3.91 -3.18 -21.83
C ALA A 377 2.45 -3.60 -22.12
N LEU A 378 1.70 -2.83 -22.91
CA LEU A 378 0.32 -3.13 -23.27
C LEU A 378 0.23 -4.03 -24.52
N PHE A 379 0.95 -3.67 -25.58
CA PHE A 379 0.85 -4.30 -26.90
C PHE A 379 1.86 -5.44 -27.12
N GLU A 380 3.10 -5.26 -26.68
CA GLU A 380 4.17 -6.27 -26.82
C GLU A 380 4.29 -7.17 -25.58
N GLN A 381 3.54 -6.85 -24.52
CA GLN A 381 3.62 -7.51 -23.19
C GLN A 381 5.00 -7.37 -22.52
N THR A 382 5.80 -6.38 -22.94
CA THR A 382 7.17 -6.15 -22.46
C THR A 382 7.21 -5.77 -20.97
N THR A 383 8.05 -6.46 -20.19
CA THR A 383 8.15 -6.25 -18.74
C THR A 383 9.31 -5.32 -18.35
N PHE A 384 8.98 -4.15 -17.82
CA PHE A 384 9.96 -3.15 -17.38
C PHE A 384 10.36 -3.30 -15.91
N HIS A 385 11.62 -2.96 -15.60
CA HIS A 385 12.19 -3.02 -14.27
C HIS A 385 12.94 -1.73 -13.92
N HIS A 386 12.50 -1.05 -12.86
CA HIS A 386 13.15 0.18 -12.38
C HIS A 386 13.48 0.09 -10.89
N SER A 387 14.73 0.36 -10.53
CA SER A 387 15.17 0.44 -9.13
C SER A 387 14.69 1.72 -8.44
N MET A 388 14.39 1.63 -7.14
CA MET A 388 14.03 2.77 -6.30
C MET A 388 14.60 2.64 -4.87
N ASN A 389 15.15 3.72 -4.34
CA ASN A 389 15.53 3.83 -2.92
C ASN A 389 14.26 3.94 -2.08
N VAL A 390 14.23 3.25 -0.94
CA VAL A 390 13.12 3.31 0.02
C VAL A 390 13.71 3.35 1.43
N LEU A 391 13.49 4.47 2.14
CA LEU A 391 13.73 4.51 3.58
C LEU A 391 12.82 3.51 4.29
N ARG A 392 13.43 2.66 5.12
CA ARG A 392 12.75 1.70 5.99
C ARG A 392 13.35 1.83 7.38
N SER A 393 12.48 1.77 8.39
CA SER A 393 12.90 1.54 9.76
C SER A 393 12.88 0.03 10.04
N GLU A 394 13.89 -0.46 10.76
CA GLU A 394 13.90 -1.76 11.41
C GLU A 394 14.42 -1.58 12.82
N ARG A 395 13.66 -1.98 13.84
CA ARG A 395 14.10 -1.84 15.25
C ARG A 395 14.61 -0.43 15.57
N HIS A 396 13.95 0.59 15.01
CA HIS A 396 14.34 2.01 15.13
C HIS A 396 15.74 2.38 14.59
N ARG A 397 16.41 1.47 13.86
CA ARG A 397 17.64 1.73 13.12
C ARG A 397 17.33 1.94 11.64
N ILE A 398 17.81 3.05 11.08
CA ILE A 398 17.69 3.37 9.66
C ILE A 398 18.97 2.92 8.95
N TYR A 399 18.85 2.23 7.82
CA TYR A 399 20.00 1.81 7.02
C TYR A 399 19.68 1.87 5.52
N ALA A 400 20.72 2.09 4.70
CA ALA A 400 20.69 1.89 3.26
C ALA A 400 21.23 0.48 2.93
N GLN A 401 20.70 -0.16 1.87
CA GLN A 401 21.07 -1.54 1.52
C GLN A 401 21.41 -1.69 0.04
N HIS A 402 22.51 -2.41 -0.22
CA HIS A 402 23.05 -2.76 -1.53
C HIS A 402 23.60 -4.20 -1.42
N LEU A 403 23.40 -5.08 -2.41
CA LEU A 403 23.56 -6.55 -2.22
C LEU A 403 24.20 -7.28 -3.42
N HIS A 404 25.32 -7.95 -3.19
CA HIS A 404 25.86 -9.05 -4.00
C HIS A 404 25.89 -10.34 -3.15
N LYS A 405 25.63 -11.51 -3.75
CA LYS A 405 25.62 -12.79 -3.04
C LYS A 405 26.32 -13.89 -3.84
N VAL A 406 26.88 -14.89 -3.16
CA VAL A 406 27.57 -16.04 -3.79
C VAL A 406 26.91 -17.34 -3.31
N PRO A 407 26.52 -18.27 -4.21
CA PRO A 407 25.92 -19.55 -3.83
C PRO A 407 26.80 -20.40 -2.93
N ASN A 408 26.15 -21.23 -2.10
CA ASN A 408 26.80 -22.14 -1.14
C ASN A 408 27.76 -21.43 -0.15
N LYS A 409 27.55 -20.14 0.13
CA LYS A 409 28.31 -19.42 1.19
C LYS A 409 27.57 -19.31 2.50
N VAL A 410 26.26 -19.05 2.45
CA VAL A 410 25.43 -18.90 3.64
C VAL A 410 24.08 -19.57 3.40
N HIS A 411 23.76 -20.56 4.22
CA HIS A 411 22.45 -21.21 4.21
C HIS A 411 21.64 -20.79 5.44
N GLN A 412 20.32 -20.79 5.32
CA GLN A 412 19.38 -20.70 6.44
C GLN A 412 18.66 -22.04 6.61
N ALA A 413 18.42 -22.47 7.84
CA ALA A 413 17.66 -23.69 8.13
C ALA A 413 16.71 -23.52 9.32
N ASP A 414 15.57 -24.22 9.25
CA ASP A 414 14.44 -24.09 10.19
C ASP A 414 13.63 -25.41 10.25
N LEU A 415 12.86 -25.62 11.32
CA LEU A 415 11.93 -26.75 11.48
C LEU A 415 10.48 -26.31 11.25
N LEU A 416 9.92 -26.73 10.12
CA LEU A 416 8.51 -26.50 9.79
C LEU A 416 7.62 -27.56 10.43
N PHE A 417 6.70 -27.14 11.30
CA PHE A 417 5.71 -28.02 11.94
C PHE A 417 4.56 -28.31 10.96
N LEU A 418 4.19 -29.59 10.81
CA LEU A 418 3.18 -30.05 9.85
C LEU A 418 2.17 -31.02 10.49
N PRO A 419 1.01 -31.29 9.86
CA PRO A 419 0.06 -32.31 10.32
C PRO A 419 0.71 -33.68 10.49
N HIS A 420 0.15 -34.52 11.36
CA HIS A 420 0.70 -35.84 11.65
C HIS A 420 0.49 -36.80 10.46
N ASP A 421 1.53 -37.05 9.68
CA ASP A 421 1.51 -37.95 8.52
C ASP A 421 2.08 -39.32 8.90
N ARG A 422 1.29 -40.39 8.75
CA ARG A 422 1.69 -41.76 9.10
C ARG A 422 2.07 -42.53 7.85
N VAL A 423 3.36 -42.64 7.60
CA VAL A 423 3.91 -43.44 6.49
C VAL A 423 4.47 -44.75 7.07
N GLY A 424 3.70 -45.83 6.91
CA GLY A 424 4.01 -47.14 7.44
C GLY A 424 4.00 -47.18 8.98
N ARG A 425 5.13 -47.56 9.59
CA ARG A 425 5.29 -47.62 11.05
C ARG A 425 5.75 -46.29 11.69
N LYS A 426 6.01 -45.24 10.90
CA LYS A 426 6.51 -43.94 11.38
C LYS A 426 5.46 -42.85 11.22
N THR A 427 5.38 -41.95 12.20
CA THR A 427 4.55 -40.74 12.15
C THR A 427 5.45 -39.51 12.10
N TYR A 428 5.42 -38.80 10.99
CA TYR A 428 6.17 -37.58 10.74
C TYR A 428 5.37 -36.36 11.20
N LYS A 429 6.08 -35.36 11.72
CA LYS A 429 5.48 -34.17 12.39
C LYS A 429 6.16 -32.86 12.01
N TYR A 430 7.39 -32.94 11.50
CA TYR A 430 8.23 -31.79 11.21
C TYR A 430 8.92 -32.00 9.86
N ALA A 431 9.20 -30.92 9.12
CA ALA A 431 10.11 -30.92 7.99
C ALA A 431 11.27 -29.99 8.29
N LEU A 432 12.50 -30.51 8.27
CA LEU A 432 13.70 -29.68 8.23
C LEU A 432 13.78 -29.02 6.85
N THR A 433 13.98 -27.71 6.79
CA THR A 433 14.15 -26.96 5.54
C THR A 433 15.49 -26.23 5.50
N VAL A 434 16.13 -26.16 4.33
CA VAL A 434 17.49 -25.59 4.15
C VAL A 434 17.61 -24.78 2.85
N VAL A 435 17.80 -23.46 2.96
CA VAL A 435 17.88 -22.52 1.82
C VAL A 435 19.24 -21.88 1.63
N ASP A 436 19.74 -21.87 0.39
CA ASP A 436 20.89 -21.02 0.03
C ASP A 436 20.46 -19.57 -0.18
N ILE A 437 21.08 -18.65 0.56
CA ILE A 437 20.68 -17.23 0.60
C ILE A 437 20.90 -16.51 -0.75
N ALA A 438 21.81 -17.00 -1.60
CA ALA A 438 22.17 -16.36 -2.87
C ALA A 438 21.27 -16.80 -4.03
N SER A 439 21.18 -18.11 -4.27
CA SER A 439 20.42 -18.74 -5.34
C SER A 439 18.93 -18.92 -5.02
N LEU A 440 18.60 -18.98 -3.73
CA LEU A 440 17.29 -19.39 -3.21
C LEU A 440 16.95 -20.87 -3.52
N TYR A 441 17.97 -21.71 -3.69
CA TYR A 441 17.84 -23.17 -3.85
C TYR A 441 17.42 -23.84 -2.53
N LYS A 442 16.66 -24.93 -2.64
CA LYS A 442 15.85 -25.49 -1.55
C LYS A 442 15.99 -27.01 -1.41
N GLU A 443 16.25 -27.50 -0.20
CA GLU A 443 16.06 -28.90 0.20
C GLU A 443 15.22 -29.04 1.48
N ALA A 444 14.43 -30.12 1.59
CA ALA A 444 13.69 -30.43 2.81
C ALA A 444 13.67 -31.93 3.14
N GLU A 445 13.68 -32.27 4.43
CA GLU A 445 13.61 -33.65 4.93
C GLU A 445 12.51 -33.83 5.98
N PRO A 446 11.70 -34.91 5.92
CA PRO A 446 10.68 -35.21 6.92
C PRO A 446 11.31 -35.82 8.18
N LEU A 447 10.86 -35.38 9.36
CA LEU A 447 11.29 -35.86 10.68
C LEU A 447 10.13 -36.36 11.53
N THR A 448 10.42 -37.35 12.38
CA THR A 448 9.49 -37.92 13.36
C THR A 448 9.57 -37.24 14.72
N THR A 449 10.76 -36.74 15.09
CA THR A 449 11.03 -35.94 16.28
C THR A 449 11.71 -34.61 15.90
N LYS A 450 11.81 -33.70 16.87
CA LYS A 450 12.68 -32.51 16.78
C LYS A 450 13.99 -32.67 17.56
N GLY A 451 14.42 -33.91 17.79
CA GLY A 451 15.65 -34.21 18.50
C GLY A 451 16.88 -33.85 17.67
N ALA A 452 17.86 -33.17 18.27
CA ALA A 452 19.05 -32.69 17.57
C ALA A 452 19.84 -33.79 16.81
N ALA A 453 19.80 -35.05 17.27
CA ALA A 453 20.40 -36.17 16.55
C ALA A 453 19.69 -36.45 15.20
N GLU A 454 18.34 -36.51 15.18
CA GLU A 454 17.58 -36.72 13.95
C GLU A 454 17.70 -35.52 12.98
N VAL A 455 17.83 -34.31 13.51
CA VAL A 455 18.11 -33.09 12.73
C VAL A 455 19.52 -33.14 12.11
N ALA A 456 20.53 -33.61 12.84
CA ALA A 456 21.89 -33.79 12.33
C ALA A 456 21.95 -34.86 11.22
N ASP A 457 21.27 -35.99 11.40
CA ASP A 457 21.13 -37.03 10.36
C ASP A 457 20.42 -36.49 9.11
N ALA A 458 19.38 -35.68 9.29
CA ALA A 458 18.64 -35.08 8.18
C ALA A 458 19.46 -34.02 7.43
N LEU A 459 20.22 -33.16 8.13
CA LEU A 459 21.20 -32.27 7.50
C LEU A 459 22.21 -33.08 6.68
N SER A 460 22.73 -34.17 7.25
CA SER A 460 23.67 -35.06 6.57
C SER A 460 23.08 -35.69 5.30
N ARG A 461 21.78 -36.02 5.29
CA ARG A 461 21.08 -36.50 4.07
C ARG A 461 20.88 -35.38 3.04
N ILE A 462 20.54 -34.16 3.48
CA ILE A 462 20.42 -32.99 2.60
C ILE A 462 21.75 -32.70 1.88
N TYR A 463 22.88 -32.63 2.59
CA TYR A 463 24.19 -32.33 1.97
C TYR A 463 24.80 -33.51 1.21
N LYS A 464 24.22 -34.72 1.30
CA LYS A 464 24.56 -35.86 0.45
C LYS A 464 23.78 -35.91 -0.87
N ARG A 465 22.79 -35.03 -1.09
CA ARG A 465 21.95 -35.03 -2.30
C ARG A 465 21.81 -33.65 -2.93
N GLY A 466 21.69 -33.61 -4.25
CA GLY A 466 21.48 -32.36 -4.98
C GLY A 466 22.71 -31.43 -5.00
N PRO A 467 22.53 -30.13 -5.30
CA PRO A 467 23.61 -29.16 -5.56
C PRO A 467 24.03 -28.32 -4.33
N LEU A 468 23.47 -28.58 -3.14
CA LEU A 468 23.91 -27.90 -1.92
C LEU A 468 25.22 -28.50 -1.43
N THR A 469 26.18 -27.65 -1.10
CA THR A 469 27.43 -28.05 -0.42
C THR A 469 27.49 -27.39 0.95
N TRP A 470 28.27 -27.95 1.87
CA TRP A 470 28.42 -27.38 3.21
C TRP A 470 28.83 -25.89 3.14
N PRO A 471 28.04 -24.96 3.69
CA PRO A 471 28.28 -23.53 3.55
C PRO A 471 29.40 -23.07 4.49
N LYS A 472 29.91 -21.85 4.31
CA LYS A 472 30.78 -21.24 5.33
C LYS A 472 30.00 -20.91 6.61
N ILE A 473 28.75 -20.47 6.46
CA ILE A 473 27.89 -20.07 7.57
C ILE A 473 26.54 -20.77 7.46
N MET A 474 26.10 -21.41 8.54
CA MET A 474 24.76 -21.95 8.72
C MET A 474 23.97 -21.02 9.66
N GLN A 475 22.92 -20.41 9.16
CA GLN A 475 22.00 -19.59 9.95
C GLN A 475 20.83 -20.45 10.43
N VAL A 476 20.72 -20.65 11.74
CA VAL A 476 19.62 -21.40 12.38
C VAL A 476 18.95 -20.54 13.44
N ASP A 477 17.78 -20.94 13.91
CA ASP A 477 17.18 -20.34 15.10
C ASP A 477 17.96 -20.76 16.37
N PRO A 478 17.68 -20.19 17.56
CA PRO A 478 18.33 -20.59 18.81
C PRO A 478 17.65 -21.82 19.47
N GLY A 479 16.88 -22.60 18.72
CA GLY A 479 16.20 -23.81 19.20
C GLY A 479 17.16 -24.91 19.62
N ARG A 480 16.74 -25.73 20.59
CA ARG A 480 17.53 -26.86 21.12
C ARG A 480 17.77 -27.94 20.05
N GLU A 481 16.87 -28.01 19.07
CA GLU A 481 16.97 -28.80 17.84
C GLU A 481 18.27 -28.55 17.04
N PHE A 482 18.83 -27.33 17.07
CA PHE A 482 20.08 -26.99 16.37
C PHE A 482 21.31 -26.89 17.30
N MET A 483 21.20 -27.44 18.51
CA MET A 483 22.30 -27.55 19.48
C MET A 483 22.89 -28.98 19.49
N GLY A 484 23.87 -29.25 20.37
CA GLY A 484 24.42 -30.60 20.57
C GLY A 484 24.94 -31.24 19.28
N ALA A 485 24.35 -32.36 18.88
CA ALA A 485 24.73 -33.14 17.69
C ALA A 485 24.79 -32.31 16.39
N VAL A 486 23.84 -31.38 16.18
CA VAL A 486 23.88 -30.47 15.01
C VAL A 486 25.12 -29.57 15.07
N SER A 487 25.48 -29.08 16.25
CA SER A 487 26.64 -28.20 16.41
C SER A 487 27.96 -28.95 16.21
N GLN A 488 28.03 -30.22 16.62
CA GLN A 488 29.17 -31.10 16.35
C GLN A 488 29.31 -31.40 14.85
N LEU A 489 28.21 -31.69 14.16
CA LEU A 489 28.18 -31.94 12.70
C LEU A 489 28.59 -30.69 11.89
N LEU A 490 28.13 -29.50 12.28
CA LEU A 490 28.53 -28.26 11.62
C LEU A 490 30.04 -27.99 11.83
N ALA A 491 30.54 -28.23 13.04
CA ALA A 491 31.96 -28.07 13.34
C ALA A 491 32.85 -29.06 12.54
N SER A 492 32.46 -30.34 12.42
CA SER A 492 33.25 -31.34 11.67
C SER A 492 33.34 -31.05 10.16
N HIS A 493 32.41 -30.26 9.62
CA HIS A 493 32.43 -29.77 8.24
C HIS A 493 32.96 -28.33 8.09
N ASN A 494 33.59 -27.75 9.13
CA ASN A 494 34.10 -26.37 9.16
C ASN A 494 33.04 -25.29 8.86
N VAL A 495 31.79 -25.51 9.32
CA VAL A 495 30.66 -24.61 9.12
C VAL A 495 30.40 -23.77 10.38
N GLU A 496 30.41 -22.45 10.24
CA GLU A 496 30.09 -21.53 11.35
C GLU A 496 28.57 -21.54 11.63
N ALA A 497 28.17 -22.01 12.80
CA ALA A 497 26.77 -22.03 13.24
C ALA A 497 26.33 -20.66 13.79
N ARG A 498 25.87 -19.77 12.91
CA ARG A 498 25.34 -18.45 13.27
C ARG A 498 23.87 -18.56 13.71
N ARG A 499 23.65 -18.82 14.99
CA ARG A 499 22.32 -18.81 15.59
C ARG A 499 21.78 -17.38 15.64
N GLY A 500 20.54 -17.17 15.16
CA GLY A 500 19.91 -15.86 15.20
C GLY A 500 19.71 -15.36 16.63
N ARG A 501 19.95 -14.06 16.89
CA ARG A 501 19.57 -13.48 18.18
C ARG A 501 18.05 -13.53 18.33
N VAL A 502 17.57 -13.89 19.52
CA VAL A 502 16.13 -13.95 19.84
C VAL A 502 15.47 -12.61 19.45
N GLY A 503 14.39 -12.68 18.66
CA GLY A 503 13.70 -11.51 18.10
C GLY A 503 14.22 -11.00 16.75
N SER A 504 15.22 -11.63 16.11
CA SER A 504 15.78 -11.21 14.81
C SER A 504 15.11 -11.85 13.58
N HIS A 505 13.82 -11.58 13.37
CA HIS A 505 13.03 -12.12 12.23
C HIS A 505 13.57 -11.81 10.82
N ARG A 506 14.60 -10.96 10.66
CA ARG A 506 15.24 -10.72 9.35
C ARG A 506 16.48 -11.57 9.10
N ASP A 507 17.11 -12.15 10.12
CA ASP A 507 18.21 -13.12 9.94
C ASP A 507 17.70 -14.49 9.47
N GLN A 508 16.38 -14.77 9.55
CA GLN A 508 15.74 -16.01 9.04
C GLN A 508 14.64 -15.74 7.98
N GLY A 509 14.44 -14.49 7.57
CA GLY A 509 13.32 -14.09 6.71
C GLY A 509 13.31 -14.68 5.29
N ILE A 510 14.31 -15.47 4.88
CA ILE A 510 14.30 -16.24 3.62
C ILE A 510 13.75 -17.64 3.87
N VAL A 511 14.21 -18.35 4.92
CA VAL A 511 13.67 -19.67 5.28
C VAL A 511 12.26 -19.59 5.86
N GLU A 512 11.94 -18.59 6.70
CA GLU A 512 10.55 -18.33 7.15
C GLU A 512 9.60 -18.13 5.95
N ARG A 513 10.06 -17.39 4.94
CA ARG A 513 9.27 -17.08 3.74
C ARG A 513 9.10 -18.30 2.83
N TRP A 514 10.13 -19.14 2.72
CA TRP A 514 9.97 -20.46 2.12
C TRP A 514 8.93 -21.23 2.90
N ASN A 515 9.09 -21.39 4.22
CA ASN A 515 8.28 -22.30 5.03
C ASN A 515 6.79 -22.02 4.83
N ARG A 516 6.39 -20.76 4.74
CA ARG A 516 5.04 -20.37 4.32
C ARG A 516 4.67 -20.89 2.93
N THR A 517 5.49 -20.67 1.90
CA THR A 517 5.23 -21.14 0.53
C THR A 517 5.28 -22.67 0.36
N LEU A 518 6.10 -23.39 1.14
CA LEU A 518 6.09 -24.84 1.18
C LEU A 518 4.78 -25.36 1.79
N SER A 519 4.36 -24.82 2.94
CA SER A 519 3.06 -25.13 3.55
C SER A 519 1.89 -24.81 2.62
N GLU A 520 1.88 -23.63 1.97
CA GLU A 520 0.86 -23.24 0.98
C GLU A 520 0.73 -24.30 -0.14
N ARG A 521 1.84 -24.87 -0.65
CA ARG A 521 1.86 -25.88 -1.72
C ARG A 521 1.53 -27.31 -1.25
N LEU A 522 1.82 -27.64 0.01
CA LEU A 522 1.46 -28.94 0.60
C LEU A 522 -0.03 -28.95 0.97
N PHE A 523 -0.49 -27.96 1.75
CA PHE A 523 -1.87 -27.84 2.21
C PHE A 523 -2.85 -27.65 1.06
N GLY A 524 -2.49 -26.93 0.00
CA GLY A 524 -3.33 -26.78 -1.18
C GLY A 524 -3.71 -28.10 -1.86
N HIS A 525 -2.92 -29.17 -1.68
CA HIS A 525 -3.27 -30.51 -2.13
C HIS A 525 -4.07 -31.30 -1.09
N GLN A 526 -3.74 -31.18 0.19
CA GLN A 526 -4.52 -31.79 1.27
C GLN A 526 -5.97 -31.31 1.22
N TYR A 527 -6.20 -30.00 1.08
CA TYR A 527 -7.53 -29.43 0.87
C TYR A 527 -8.22 -29.97 -0.40
N ALA A 528 -7.48 -30.22 -1.49
CA ALA A 528 -8.04 -30.80 -2.71
C ALA A 528 -8.40 -32.29 -2.57
N GLN A 529 -7.71 -33.03 -1.68
CA GLN A 529 -8.10 -34.38 -1.27
C GLN A 529 -9.31 -34.34 -0.34
N GLU A 530 -9.32 -33.46 0.66
CA GLU A 530 -10.43 -33.27 1.62
C GLU A 530 -11.76 -32.90 0.96
N MET A 531 -11.73 -32.11 -0.11
CA MET A 531 -12.91 -31.82 -0.96
C MET A 531 -13.51 -33.06 -1.66
N ARG A 532 -12.88 -34.23 -1.55
CA ARG A 532 -13.31 -35.51 -2.12
C ARG A 532 -13.52 -36.60 -1.06
N LEU A 533 -13.31 -36.29 0.23
CA LEU A 533 -13.52 -37.22 1.34
C LEU A 533 -14.88 -36.96 2.03
N PRO A 534 -15.43 -37.94 2.78
CA PRO A 534 -16.59 -37.74 3.64
C PRO A 534 -16.42 -36.59 4.64
N VAL A 535 -17.54 -35.95 5.01
CA VAL A 535 -17.55 -34.80 5.93
C VAL A 535 -16.98 -35.21 7.29
N GLY A 536 -15.84 -34.62 7.65
CA GLY A 536 -15.13 -34.86 8.91
C GLY A 536 -13.77 -35.53 8.75
N GLU A 537 -13.49 -36.16 7.60
CA GLU A 537 -12.17 -36.70 7.30
C GLU A 537 -11.18 -35.60 6.87
N ARG A 538 -9.90 -35.79 7.19
CA ARG A 538 -8.81 -34.84 6.88
C ARG A 538 -7.62 -35.54 6.24
N SER A 539 -7.02 -34.91 5.23
CA SER A 539 -5.78 -35.41 4.63
C SER A 539 -4.58 -34.86 5.37
N THR A 540 -3.77 -35.74 5.96
CA THR A 540 -2.47 -35.37 6.52
C THR A 540 -1.30 -35.74 5.62
N GLU A 541 -1.54 -36.21 4.38
CA GLU A 541 -0.46 -36.64 3.48
C GLU A 541 0.39 -35.46 2.99
N TRP A 542 1.66 -35.41 3.39
CA TRP A 542 2.65 -34.43 2.90
C TRP A 542 4.04 -35.05 2.68
N VAL A 543 4.41 -36.09 3.42
CA VAL A 543 5.75 -36.71 3.38
C VAL A 543 6.07 -37.24 1.99
N ARG A 544 5.13 -37.96 1.37
CA ARG A 544 5.28 -38.49 0.00
C ARG A 544 5.38 -37.42 -1.08
N ARG A 545 4.77 -36.24 -0.85
CA ARG A 545 4.70 -35.14 -1.81
C ARG A 545 5.83 -34.11 -1.65
N LEU A 546 6.51 -34.10 -0.49
CA LEU A 546 7.55 -33.14 -0.18
C LEU A 546 8.64 -33.06 -1.27
N PRO A 547 9.19 -34.17 -1.82
CA PRO A 547 10.23 -34.09 -2.85
C PRO A 547 9.74 -33.43 -4.14
N SER A 548 8.52 -33.75 -4.61
CA SER A 548 7.97 -33.16 -5.84
C SER A 548 7.69 -31.67 -5.70
N VAL A 549 7.23 -31.22 -4.53
CA VAL A 549 6.97 -29.80 -4.25
C VAL A 549 8.27 -29.00 -4.16
N VAL A 550 9.29 -29.53 -3.49
CA VAL A 550 10.63 -28.89 -3.43
C VAL A 550 11.25 -28.79 -4.82
N SER A 551 11.19 -29.85 -5.62
CA SER A 551 11.65 -29.84 -7.02
C SER A 551 10.97 -28.76 -7.85
N ALA A 552 9.63 -28.65 -7.79
CA ALA A 552 8.89 -27.60 -8.48
C ALA A 552 9.33 -26.19 -8.04
N LEU A 553 9.47 -25.95 -6.73
CA LEU A 553 9.92 -24.66 -6.17
C LEU A 553 11.38 -24.30 -6.49
N ASN A 554 12.19 -25.25 -6.97
CA ASN A 554 13.53 -25.00 -7.52
C ASN A 554 13.54 -24.81 -9.05
N GLY A 555 12.49 -25.26 -9.74
CA GLY A 555 12.27 -25.07 -11.17
C GLY A 555 11.58 -23.75 -11.55
N GLU A 556 11.01 -23.02 -10.58
CA GLU A 556 10.32 -21.73 -10.82
C GLU A 556 11.28 -20.53 -10.81
N VAL A 557 11.16 -19.60 -11.76
CA VAL A 557 11.99 -18.38 -11.83
C VAL A 557 11.64 -17.43 -10.68
N THR A 558 12.62 -17.04 -9.86
CA THR A 558 12.35 -16.15 -8.72
C THR A 558 12.50 -14.67 -9.06
N ARG A 559 11.58 -13.83 -8.55
CA ARG A 559 11.63 -12.37 -8.70
C ARG A 559 12.87 -11.70 -8.08
N LEU A 560 13.54 -12.36 -7.13
CA LEU A 560 14.68 -11.79 -6.39
C LEU A 560 16.01 -11.93 -7.16
N THR A 561 16.21 -13.04 -7.88
CA THR A 561 17.42 -13.33 -8.64
C THR A 561 17.23 -13.23 -10.16
N GLY A 562 15.98 -13.28 -10.64
CA GLY A 562 15.64 -13.32 -12.06
C GLY A 562 15.92 -14.67 -12.73
N LYS A 563 16.26 -15.71 -11.97
CA LYS A 563 16.64 -17.06 -12.46
C LYS A 563 15.88 -18.16 -11.71
N ARG A 564 15.87 -19.39 -12.24
CA ARG A 564 15.44 -20.56 -11.47
C ARG A 564 16.49 -20.86 -10.40
N PRO A 565 16.12 -21.24 -9.16
CA PRO A 565 17.08 -21.61 -8.13
C PRO A 565 18.02 -22.74 -8.56
N SER A 566 17.53 -23.73 -9.32
CA SER A 566 18.32 -24.83 -9.88
C SER A 566 19.42 -24.40 -10.86
N GLU A 567 19.25 -23.24 -11.52
CA GLU A 567 20.25 -22.60 -12.37
C GLU A 567 21.16 -21.69 -11.53
N ALA A 568 20.57 -20.92 -10.62
CA ALA A 568 21.26 -19.91 -9.83
C ALA A 568 22.27 -20.51 -8.83
N ILE A 569 22.02 -21.72 -8.31
CA ILE A 569 22.95 -22.44 -7.42
C ILE A 569 24.27 -22.82 -8.12
N ARG A 570 24.25 -22.93 -9.46
CA ARG A 570 25.42 -23.26 -10.30
C ARG A 570 26.20 -22.02 -10.78
N ALA A 571 25.73 -20.82 -10.46
CA ALA A 571 26.36 -19.58 -10.91
C ALA A 571 27.56 -19.18 -10.04
N LYS A 572 28.63 -18.64 -10.66
CA LYS A 572 29.82 -18.13 -9.94
C LYS A 572 29.47 -17.03 -8.93
N SER A 573 28.44 -16.24 -9.21
CA SER A 573 27.84 -15.27 -8.29
C SER A 573 26.38 -14.97 -8.68
N VAL A 574 25.60 -14.43 -7.75
CA VAL A 574 24.22 -13.99 -7.97
C VAL A 574 24.09 -12.53 -7.53
N SER A 575 24.02 -11.63 -8.52
CA SER A 575 23.76 -10.21 -8.29
C SER A 575 22.30 -9.97 -7.86
N GLY A 576 22.09 -9.29 -6.74
CA GLY A 576 20.79 -8.66 -6.46
C GLY A 576 20.62 -7.43 -7.34
N LYS A 577 19.39 -7.08 -7.75
CA LYS A 577 19.15 -5.84 -8.51
C LYS A 577 19.43 -4.60 -7.61
N HIS A 578 20.36 -3.76 -8.04
CA HIS A 578 20.94 -2.67 -7.24
C HIS A 578 20.03 -1.44 -7.08
N SER A 579 20.28 -0.67 -6.02
CA SER A 579 19.67 0.64 -5.75
C SER A 579 20.72 1.75 -5.84
N SER A 580 20.39 2.87 -6.50
CA SER A 580 21.32 3.98 -6.78
C SER A 580 20.76 5.32 -6.27
N THR A 581 21.56 6.06 -5.50
CA THR A 581 21.26 7.40 -4.97
C THR A 581 21.51 8.52 -6.01
N VAL A 582 21.36 9.79 -5.59
CA VAL A 582 21.12 10.97 -6.45
C VAL A 582 22.32 11.35 -7.34
N PRO A 583 22.13 11.79 -8.61
CA PRO A 583 23.22 12.28 -9.46
C PRO A 583 23.71 13.68 -9.04
N GLY A 584 25.02 13.91 -9.12
CA GLY A 584 25.62 15.26 -9.15
C GLY A 584 26.36 15.74 -7.90
N ARG A 585 26.18 15.09 -6.73
CA ARG A 585 26.97 15.38 -5.53
C ARG A 585 28.17 14.42 -5.46
N PRO A 586 29.42 14.88 -5.23
CA PRO A 586 30.53 13.99 -4.88
C PRO A 586 30.23 13.31 -3.54
N VAL A 587 30.43 11.99 -3.46
CA VAL A 587 30.11 11.18 -2.27
C VAL A 587 31.37 10.42 -1.82
N GLY A 588 31.66 10.44 -0.52
CA GLY A 588 32.81 9.76 0.06
C GLY A 588 34.08 10.60 0.01
N LEU A 589 35.16 10.07 -0.57
CA LEU A 589 36.48 10.72 -0.52
C LEU A 589 36.52 12.11 -1.18
N GLN A 590 35.61 12.42 -2.10
CA GLN A 590 35.49 13.73 -2.77
C GLN A 590 34.42 14.64 -2.14
N GLU A 591 33.75 14.21 -1.08
CA GLU A 591 32.77 15.03 -0.37
C GLU A 591 33.49 16.07 0.51
N GLN A 592 33.18 17.36 0.32
CA GLN A 592 33.76 18.45 1.12
C GLN A 592 33.34 18.30 2.60
N LYS A 593 34.33 18.09 3.47
CA LYS A 593 34.12 17.81 4.89
C LYS A 593 33.87 19.07 5.71
N LEU A 594 33.09 18.94 6.79
CA LEU A 594 33.07 19.95 7.86
C LEU A 594 34.43 20.02 8.59
N PRO A 595 34.87 21.22 9.02
CA PRO A 595 36.04 21.37 9.88
C PRO A 595 35.91 20.58 11.19
N SER A 596 37.02 20.05 11.69
CA SER A 596 37.08 19.40 13.01
C SER A 596 36.82 20.41 14.13
N GLY A 597 36.18 19.99 15.21
CA GLY A 597 35.88 20.83 16.38
C GLY A 597 34.79 21.88 16.18
N VAL A 598 34.24 22.03 14.96
CA VAL A 598 33.22 23.05 14.66
C VAL A 598 31.95 22.83 15.49
N GLY A 599 31.37 23.94 15.96
CA GLY A 599 30.09 23.93 16.68
C GLY A 599 28.94 23.56 15.75
N VAL A 600 28.15 22.56 16.12
CA VAL A 600 26.99 22.09 15.36
C VAL A 600 25.78 21.85 16.25
N ARG A 601 24.59 22.09 15.72
CA ARG A 601 23.34 21.49 16.21
C ARG A 601 22.98 20.33 15.30
N PHE A 602 22.44 19.26 15.86
CA PHE A 602 22.02 18.09 15.07
C PHE A 602 20.50 18.03 14.91
N LEU A 603 20.03 17.39 13.84
CA LEU A 603 18.60 17.22 13.57
C LEU A 603 17.99 16.17 14.51
N TYR A 604 16.92 16.51 15.23
CA TYR A 604 16.21 15.57 16.09
C TYR A 604 15.47 14.50 15.27
N GLN A 605 15.65 13.23 15.65
CA GLN A 605 14.85 12.11 15.15
C GLN A 605 13.50 12.00 15.88
N PRO A 606 12.48 11.34 15.28
CA PRO A 606 11.19 11.15 15.91
C PRO A 606 11.31 10.40 17.25
N GLY A 607 10.99 11.09 18.35
CA GLY A 607 11.07 10.55 19.71
C GLY A 607 12.29 11.00 20.53
N GLU A 608 13.19 11.84 20.00
CA GLU A 608 14.34 12.37 20.76
C GLU A 608 14.03 13.62 21.61
N LEU A 609 12.84 14.22 21.46
CA LEU A 609 12.29 15.11 22.49
C LEU A 609 11.48 14.27 23.49
N GLU A 610 11.61 14.61 24.77
CA GLU A 610 10.79 14.03 25.83
C GLU A 610 9.30 14.24 25.56
N GLY A 611 8.48 13.22 25.88
CA GLY A 611 7.02 13.26 25.69
C GLY A 611 6.47 12.50 24.48
N GLY A 612 7.31 12.03 23.55
CA GLY A 612 6.96 10.99 22.55
C GLY A 612 6.00 11.39 21.42
N LEU A 613 5.37 12.57 21.47
CA LEU A 613 4.59 13.16 20.37
C LEU A 613 5.01 14.63 20.17
N ARG A 614 5.50 14.92 18.97
CA ARG A 614 6.03 16.23 18.59
C ARG A 614 4.91 17.19 18.18
N ARG A 615 4.84 18.36 18.81
CA ARG A 615 3.98 19.49 18.45
C ARG A 615 4.55 20.27 17.28
N ALA A 616 3.71 21.03 16.57
CA ALA A 616 4.12 21.82 15.41
C ALA A 616 5.19 22.89 15.72
N THR A 617 5.23 23.38 16.97
CA THR A 617 6.17 24.40 17.46
C THR A 617 7.45 23.82 18.09
N ASP A 618 7.59 22.49 18.18
CA ASP A 618 8.76 21.89 18.84
C ASP A 618 10.02 21.97 17.94
N PRO A 619 11.18 22.34 18.50
CA PRO A 619 12.42 22.61 17.76
C PRO A 619 12.87 21.41 16.92
N VAL A 620 13.31 21.68 15.68
CA VAL A 620 13.79 20.65 14.75
C VAL A 620 15.25 20.24 15.03
N TRP A 621 16.03 21.16 15.60
CA TRP A 621 17.46 21.04 15.84
C TRP A 621 17.77 21.01 17.33
N SER A 622 18.86 20.36 17.71
CA SER A 622 19.28 20.22 19.10
C SER A 622 19.32 21.56 19.84
N LEU A 623 18.73 21.61 21.04
CA LEU A 623 18.68 22.83 21.86
C LEU A 623 20.08 23.30 22.29
N ARG A 624 20.98 22.35 22.56
CA ARG A 624 22.41 22.57 22.83
C ARG A 624 23.24 22.50 21.55
N VAL A 625 24.37 23.20 21.53
CA VAL A 625 25.42 23.10 20.51
C VAL A 625 26.44 22.06 20.97
N TYR A 626 26.90 21.23 20.03
CA TYR A 626 27.88 20.16 20.26
C TYR A 626 29.11 20.40 19.37
N ARG A 627 30.27 19.88 19.75
CA ARG A 627 31.47 19.90 18.91
C ARG A 627 31.56 18.65 18.05
N LEU A 628 32.09 18.82 16.84
CA LEU A 628 32.29 17.74 15.88
C LEU A 628 33.66 17.08 16.11
N GLY A 629 33.65 15.81 16.52
CA GLY A 629 34.85 15.09 16.95
C GLY A 629 35.54 14.33 15.82
N ARG A 630 34.97 13.20 15.42
CA ARG A 630 35.57 12.32 14.39
C ARG A 630 34.71 12.20 13.14
N THR A 631 35.36 12.01 12.00
CA THR A 631 34.70 11.70 10.73
C THR A 631 35.07 10.31 10.24
N LEU A 632 34.11 9.61 9.64
CA LEU A 632 34.30 8.33 8.97
C LEU A 632 33.99 8.54 7.48
N THR A 633 34.90 8.14 6.61
CA THR A 633 34.76 8.29 5.14
C THR A 633 35.11 6.98 4.47
N LYS A 634 34.34 6.60 3.45
CA LYS A 634 34.64 5.48 2.56
C LYS A 634 34.41 5.89 1.10
N PRO A 635 35.07 5.27 0.12
CA PRO A 635 34.80 5.54 -1.29
C PRO A 635 33.32 5.25 -1.64
N GLY A 636 32.61 6.24 -2.20
CA GLY A 636 31.23 6.07 -2.66
C GLY A 636 30.12 6.04 -1.59
N GLU A 637 30.45 6.17 -0.29
CA GLU A 637 29.49 6.32 0.82
C GLU A 637 29.55 7.74 1.40
N PRO A 638 28.45 8.36 1.86
CA PRO A 638 28.48 9.69 2.46
C PRO A 638 29.43 9.78 3.68
N VAL A 639 30.03 10.96 3.89
CA VAL A 639 30.84 11.22 5.09
C VAL A 639 29.94 11.22 6.32
N PHE A 640 30.28 10.37 7.29
CA PHE A 640 29.64 10.35 8.60
C PHE A 640 30.46 11.17 9.60
N TYR A 641 29.77 11.97 10.40
CA TYR A 641 30.30 12.86 11.41
C TYR A 641 29.81 12.40 12.79
N TYR A 642 30.68 12.39 13.80
CA TYR A 642 30.34 12.04 15.18
C TYR A 642 30.63 13.22 16.10
N LEU A 643 29.75 13.42 17.09
CA LEU A 643 29.86 14.50 18.07
C LEU A 643 30.76 14.10 19.25
N GLU A 644 31.34 15.10 19.91
CA GLU A 644 32.12 14.92 21.15
C GLU A 644 31.24 14.99 22.41
N GLY A 645 31.70 14.35 23.48
CA GLY A 645 31.07 14.41 24.81
C GLY A 645 29.71 13.71 24.89
N GLN A 646 28.80 14.26 25.71
CA GLN A 646 27.48 13.68 26.02
C GLN A 646 26.43 13.86 24.88
N GLY A 647 26.87 13.98 23.62
CA GLY A 647 25.99 13.96 22.47
C GLY A 647 25.47 12.54 22.14
N PRO A 648 24.46 12.39 21.25
CA PRO A 648 24.02 11.07 20.80
C PRO A 648 25.17 10.28 20.17
N SER A 649 25.34 9.03 20.57
CA SER A 649 26.43 8.14 20.13
C SER A 649 26.34 7.66 18.66
N ARG A 650 25.43 8.24 17.86
CA ARG A 650 25.26 7.93 16.44
C ARG A 650 26.13 8.81 15.54
N GLY A 651 26.36 8.34 14.32
CA GLY A 651 26.91 9.16 13.24
C GLY A 651 25.80 9.94 12.53
N PHE A 652 26.13 11.13 12.05
CA PHE A 652 25.28 12.04 11.31
C PHE A 652 25.83 12.23 9.89
N VAL A 653 24.99 12.40 8.87
CA VAL A 653 25.46 12.91 7.56
C VAL A 653 25.50 14.43 7.54
N ARG A 654 26.14 15.03 6.51
CA ARG A 654 26.32 16.50 6.42
C ARG A 654 25.02 17.28 6.55
N GLU A 655 23.93 16.75 6.01
CA GLU A 655 22.58 17.33 5.99
C GLU A 655 21.85 17.25 7.35
N GLU A 656 22.30 16.39 8.27
CA GLU A 656 21.76 16.26 9.63
C GLU A 656 22.48 17.15 10.65
N LEU A 657 23.42 17.99 10.19
CA LEU A 657 24.20 18.92 11.01
C LEU A 657 24.09 20.37 10.52
N LEU A 658 23.59 21.24 11.39
CA LEU A 658 23.58 22.68 11.23
C LEU A 658 24.81 23.27 11.92
N VAL A 659 25.70 23.91 11.17
CA VAL A 659 26.86 24.61 11.72
C VAL A 659 26.39 25.87 12.44
N VAL A 660 26.90 26.11 13.65
CA VAL A 660 26.57 27.28 14.48
C VAL A 660 27.75 28.27 14.43
N PRO A 661 27.53 29.52 14.02
CA PRO A 661 28.56 30.57 14.06
C PRO A 661 29.09 30.81 15.49
N PRO A 662 30.40 31.03 15.68
CA PRO A 662 31.02 31.15 17.01
C PRO A 662 30.59 32.38 17.81
N ASP A 663 30.01 33.38 17.14
CA ASP A 663 29.44 34.62 17.67
C ASP A 663 27.96 34.50 18.11
N THR A 664 27.35 33.31 17.97
CA THR A 664 25.93 33.09 18.33
C THR A 664 25.71 33.17 19.85
N GLN A 665 25.05 34.22 20.31
CA GLN A 665 24.63 34.39 21.72
C GLN A 665 23.26 33.73 22.01
N LEU A 666 23.00 33.41 23.28
CA LEU A 666 21.70 32.92 23.76
C LEU A 666 20.78 34.11 24.14
N PRO A 667 19.44 33.92 24.17
CA PRO A 667 18.52 34.96 24.64
C PRO A 667 18.80 35.36 26.09
N PRO A 668 18.65 36.64 26.47
CA PRO A 668 18.85 37.09 27.84
C PRO A 668 17.75 36.60 28.79
N ASP A 669 18.11 36.31 30.05
CA ASP A 669 17.24 35.64 31.02
C ASP A 669 15.90 36.35 31.30
N GLY A 670 15.84 37.68 31.11
CA GLY A 670 14.62 38.47 31.27
C GLY A 670 13.45 38.09 30.33
N VAL A 671 13.70 37.28 29.30
CA VAL A 671 12.68 36.74 28.39
C VAL A 671 11.88 35.59 29.02
N LEU A 672 12.37 34.98 30.11
CA LEU A 672 11.78 33.78 30.73
C LEU A 672 10.80 34.05 31.89
N ASN A 673 10.69 35.31 32.34
CA ASN A 673 9.97 35.69 33.57
C ASN A 673 8.81 36.68 33.31
N ARG A 674 7.87 36.34 32.42
CA ARG A 674 6.59 37.05 32.21
C ARG A 674 5.43 36.09 32.03
#